data_AF-A0A519DH52-F1
#
_entry.id   AF-A0A519DH52-F1
#
_cell.length_a   1.000
_cell.length_b   1.000
_cell.length_c   1.000
_cell.angle_alpha   90.00
_cell.angle_beta   90.00
_cell.angle_gamma   90.00
#
_symmetry.space_group_name_H-M   'P 1'
#
loop_
_entity.id
_entity.type
_entity.pdbx_description
1 polymer ?
#
loop_
_entity_poly.entity_id
_entity_poly.type
_entity_poly.pdbx_seq_one_letter_code
_entity_poly.pdbx_strand_id
1 'polypeptide(L)'
;MASGDFRGSIVSSLPRVNSPRDILTGYGVPVLALILFWLYCNKFLGMSISYLSTMARDIPCKTGVGCILGAQMNTSHYAMESLALIVGGVILICFLLVQNEMTTLIRGLRRRDPNVLSECSSSIFAILCFVLSYILVTSVLELTPGAQIPFFFFGGAIVAGILLLQDNLNEILSWNYIRSFRPRENLGAVVSVGSIVGFAVLTLNISMVPFISQDIPFFFSVVILITVIYWFWRLSQEGVKPAIQAKRTAALAYLAFLPFIMYLLLRVLYLQHDPDPVMQNRWEVKFDFMEKVNTFKINPWPMEVVANSDERWLFLKAAIINSARVTMLSIVLCTILGTIVGVTRLSTNKLASTMATVYVEIFRNLPLAVLLFLISTQYGIQAPLFIEERFLFGGAVFYSNQGIWFVTVASYQRLLMGLVALALLRAGLRHMDRIEPRVIVTPSTLMEHLRRPFSTSGWRYEALVSDIFLICALVIFIDYLVPFVSTHGGGTEAALAMALLVYALSITSKVDDDGINSLQIDDSESGLRKRFKIWVSALAIATGIAVSKGLSWPEYLKDWDGDGVIDAKGSWDIAEGTGFEITPFFLAMMLGLTLFTASTVAEIVRGSIQALPRGQVEAAISVGLNPFQRLRLVILPQALRSMVPLMNNQFMNVWKNSSLAVIVAYSDIFYVVLVMMNNVGKLIPLFILLLITYQAGSLAISAVMNWYNTRVTSVKI
;
A
#
# COMPACT_ATOMS: atom_id res chain seq x y z
N MET A 1 26.71 -4.51 -52.74
CA MET A 1 27.90 -3.78 -53.19
C MET A 1 28.31 -2.82 -52.08
N ALA A 2 29.28 -3.21 -51.27
CA ALA A 2 30.07 -2.43 -50.30
C ALA A 2 30.87 -3.45 -49.46
N SER A 3 31.74 -4.19 -50.14
CA SER A 3 32.78 -5.02 -49.53
C SER A 3 33.99 -4.12 -49.33
N GLY A 4 34.21 -3.68 -48.09
CA GLY A 4 35.36 -2.86 -47.75
C GLY A 4 35.00 -1.88 -46.65
N ASP A 5 35.13 -2.30 -45.40
CA ASP A 5 35.99 -1.64 -44.39
C ASP A 5 35.75 -2.25 -43.00
N PHE A 6 36.14 -3.52 -42.80
CA PHE A 6 36.01 -4.19 -41.50
C PHE A 6 37.18 -3.89 -40.55
N ARG A 7 38.26 -3.27 -41.06
CA ARG A 7 39.48 -2.95 -40.28
C ARG A 7 39.53 -1.50 -39.78
N GLY A 8 38.89 -0.54 -40.46
CA GLY A 8 38.89 0.86 -40.04
C GLY A 8 38.09 1.16 -38.76
N SER A 9 36.99 0.43 -38.51
CA SER A 9 36.08 0.70 -37.39
C SER A 9 36.54 0.17 -36.03
N ILE A 10 37.43 -0.83 -35.98
CA ILE A 10 37.89 -1.43 -34.71
C ILE A 10 38.96 -0.54 -34.05
N VAL A 11 39.76 0.17 -34.85
CA VAL A 11 40.85 1.02 -34.36
C VAL A 11 40.35 2.39 -33.89
N SER A 12 39.24 2.89 -34.44
CA SER A 12 38.67 4.20 -34.07
C SER A 12 37.81 4.19 -32.80
N SER A 13 37.43 3.01 -32.28
CA SER A 13 36.63 2.86 -31.06
C SER A 13 37.47 2.60 -29.80
N LEU A 14 38.79 2.48 -29.93
CA LEU A 14 39.69 2.29 -28.79
C LEU A 14 39.97 3.64 -28.12
N PRO A 15 39.83 3.75 -26.78
CA PRO A 15 40.15 4.99 -26.07
C PRO A 15 41.59 5.40 -26.38
N ARG A 16 41.80 6.66 -26.80
CA ARG A 16 43.16 7.21 -26.96
C ARG A 16 43.84 7.17 -25.60
N VAL A 17 44.92 6.38 -25.50
CA VAL A 17 45.65 6.17 -24.26
C VAL A 17 46.58 7.36 -24.03
N ASN A 18 46.13 8.33 -23.23
CA ASN A 18 46.94 9.51 -22.88
C ASN A 18 47.36 9.51 -21.40
N SER A 19 46.74 8.70 -20.54
CA SER A 19 47.07 8.57 -19.12
C SER A 19 46.85 7.14 -18.58
N PRO A 20 47.51 6.73 -17.46
CA PRO A 20 47.24 5.44 -16.81
C PRO A 20 45.79 5.30 -16.33
N ARG A 21 45.11 6.43 -16.09
CA ARG A 21 43.67 6.46 -15.80
C ARG A 21 42.84 6.04 -17.01
N ASP A 22 43.25 6.38 -18.22
CA ASP A 22 42.56 6.00 -19.47
C ASP A 22 42.74 4.52 -19.81
N ILE A 23 43.87 3.91 -19.40
CA ILE A 23 44.07 2.46 -19.49
C ILE A 23 43.13 1.74 -18.52
N LEU A 24 43.06 2.24 -17.28
CA LEU A 24 42.19 1.68 -16.25
C LEU A 24 40.71 1.77 -16.64
N THR A 25 40.25 2.95 -17.07
CA THR A 25 38.84 3.18 -17.46
C THR A 25 38.49 2.56 -18.81
N GLY A 26 39.44 2.53 -19.76
CA GLY A 26 39.23 2.04 -21.11
C GLY A 26 39.29 0.52 -21.26
N TYR A 27 40.18 -0.15 -20.52
CA TYR A 27 40.40 -1.60 -20.64
C TYR A 27 40.24 -2.34 -19.32
N GLY A 28 40.70 -1.76 -18.20
CA GLY A 28 40.62 -2.39 -16.88
C GLY A 28 39.19 -2.59 -16.39
N VAL A 29 38.38 -1.52 -16.40
CA VAL A 29 36.98 -1.55 -15.98
C VAL A 29 36.12 -2.53 -16.80
N PRO A 30 36.13 -2.56 -18.15
CA PRO A 30 35.32 -3.51 -18.90
C PRO A 30 35.76 -4.95 -18.71
N VAL A 31 37.06 -5.26 -18.66
CA VAL A 31 37.53 -6.62 -18.39
C VAL A 31 37.12 -7.09 -16.99
N LEU A 32 37.28 -6.22 -15.98
CA LEU A 32 36.82 -6.50 -14.62
C LEU A 32 35.30 -6.73 -14.58
N ALA A 33 34.52 -5.92 -15.29
CA ALA A 33 33.06 -6.06 -15.36
C ALA A 33 32.65 -7.41 -15.98
N LEU A 34 33.34 -7.87 -17.03
CA LEU A 34 33.09 -9.19 -17.63
C LEU A 34 33.39 -10.34 -16.66
N ILE A 35 34.52 -10.25 -15.93
CA ILE A 35 34.89 -11.26 -14.92
C ILE A 35 33.86 -11.28 -13.79
N LEU A 36 33.49 -10.11 -13.26
CA LEU A 36 32.48 -10.01 -12.19
C LEU A 36 31.11 -10.51 -12.64
N PHE A 37 30.70 -10.20 -13.87
CA PHE A 37 29.43 -10.67 -14.43
C PHE A 37 29.41 -12.19 -14.64
N TRP A 38 30.53 -12.76 -15.11
CA TRP A 38 30.67 -14.21 -15.22
C TRP A 38 30.63 -14.90 -13.84
N LEU A 39 31.37 -14.38 -12.84
CA LEU A 39 31.33 -14.88 -11.46
C LEU A 39 29.93 -14.79 -10.85
N TYR A 40 29.23 -13.69 -11.11
CA TYR A 40 27.83 -13.51 -10.74
C TYR A 40 26.95 -14.62 -11.36
N CYS A 41 27.01 -14.82 -12.68
CA CYS A 41 26.21 -15.82 -13.36
C CYS A 41 26.51 -17.23 -12.83
N ASN A 42 27.79 -17.59 -12.74
CA ASN A 42 28.21 -18.93 -12.31
C ASN A 42 27.76 -19.23 -10.87
N LYS A 43 27.94 -18.26 -9.95
CA LYS A 43 27.53 -18.42 -8.54
C LYS A 43 26.02 -18.60 -8.39
N PHE A 44 25.22 -17.74 -9.01
CA PHE A 44 23.76 -17.80 -8.87
C PHE A 44 23.16 -19.01 -9.60
N LEU A 45 23.64 -19.34 -10.80
CA LEU A 45 23.21 -20.55 -11.52
C LEU A 45 23.59 -21.82 -10.76
N GLY A 46 24.80 -21.90 -10.20
CA GLY A 46 25.25 -23.05 -9.40
C GLY A 46 24.34 -23.34 -8.20
N MET A 47 24.02 -22.30 -7.41
CA MET A 47 23.08 -22.45 -6.30
C MET A 47 21.67 -22.85 -6.79
N SER A 48 21.20 -22.24 -7.87
CA SER A 48 19.85 -22.48 -8.37
C SER A 48 19.66 -23.89 -8.94
N ILE A 49 20.65 -24.38 -9.68
CA ILE A 49 20.66 -25.74 -10.23
C ILE A 49 20.71 -26.78 -9.09
N SER A 50 21.48 -26.51 -8.03
CA SER A 50 21.51 -27.37 -6.84
C SER A 50 20.14 -27.47 -6.15
N TYR A 51 19.45 -26.34 -5.95
CA TYR A 51 18.09 -26.34 -5.39
C TYR A 51 17.12 -27.10 -6.28
N LEU A 52 17.12 -26.83 -7.58
CA LEU A 52 16.20 -27.46 -8.53
C LEU A 52 16.43 -28.97 -8.63
N SER A 53 17.68 -29.43 -8.66
CA SER A 53 18.04 -30.85 -8.67
C SER A 53 17.58 -31.55 -7.39
N THR A 54 17.74 -30.90 -6.24
CA THR A 54 17.29 -31.43 -4.94
C THR A 54 15.76 -31.50 -4.86
N MET A 55 15.06 -30.47 -5.34
CA MET A 55 13.60 -30.43 -5.35
C MET A 55 12.97 -31.41 -6.35
N ALA A 56 13.61 -31.66 -7.48
CA ALA A 56 13.12 -32.58 -8.50
C ALA A 56 13.42 -34.07 -8.19
N ARG A 57 14.21 -34.36 -7.15
CA ARG A 57 14.64 -35.73 -6.85
C ARG A 57 13.57 -36.49 -6.08
N ASP A 58 12.89 -37.41 -6.75
CA ASP A 58 11.97 -38.32 -6.07
C ASP A 58 12.73 -39.47 -5.37
N ILE A 59 12.41 -39.70 -4.09
CA ILE A 59 12.93 -40.80 -3.28
C ILE A 59 11.75 -41.43 -2.54
N PRO A 60 11.00 -42.36 -3.17
CA PRO A 60 9.88 -43.03 -2.53
C PRO A 60 10.38 -44.14 -1.59
N CYS A 61 9.73 -44.31 -0.44
CA CYS A 61 9.98 -45.41 0.48
C CYS A 61 9.51 -46.75 -0.12
N LYS A 62 10.47 -47.62 -0.50
CA LYS A 62 10.19 -48.92 -1.14
C LYS A 62 10.19 -50.12 -0.20
N THR A 63 10.87 -50.03 0.95
CA THR A 63 11.19 -51.19 1.79
C THR A 63 10.40 -51.26 3.10
N GLY A 64 9.67 -50.20 3.48
CA GLY A 64 8.85 -50.15 4.71
C GLY A 64 9.64 -50.16 6.02
N VAL A 65 10.98 -50.22 5.98
CA VAL A 65 11.85 -50.17 7.15
C VAL A 65 12.21 -48.72 7.44
N GLY A 66 11.64 -48.15 8.51
CA GLY A 66 11.89 -46.76 8.93
C GLY A 66 11.09 -45.70 8.18
N CYS A 67 10.15 -46.08 7.32
CA CYS A 67 9.25 -45.17 6.59
C CYS A 67 7.95 -45.87 6.16
N ILE A 68 6.88 -45.09 5.98
CA ILE A 68 5.59 -45.60 5.48
C ILE A 68 5.76 -45.95 3.99
N LEU A 69 5.34 -47.14 3.57
CA LEU A 69 5.40 -47.59 2.16
C LEU A 69 4.73 -46.56 1.24
N GLY A 70 5.47 -46.10 0.25
CA GLY A 70 5.02 -45.06 -0.69
C GLY A 70 5.13 -43.62 -0.18
N ALA A 71 5.54 -43.38 1.07
CA ALA A 71 5.82 -42.04 1.55
C ALA A 71 7.14 -41.50 0.98
N GLN A 72 7.17 -40.19 0.75
CA GLN A 72 8.32 -39.52 0.16
C GLN A 72 9.36 -39.18 1.23
N MET A 73 10.59 -39.67 1.03
CA MET A 73 11.69 -39.46 1.97
C MET A 73 12.42 -38.13 1.73
N ASN A 74 12.32 -37.58 0.52
CA ASN A 74 12.82 -36.24 0.23
C ASN A 74 11.76 -35.21 0.64
N THR A 75 11.95 -34.59 1.79
CA THR A 75 11.05 -33.56 2.31
C THR A 75 10.96 -32.34 1.40
N SER A 76 12.02 -32.03 0.64
CA SER A 76 12.11 -30.90 -0.30
C SER A 76 11.55 -31.18 -1.68
N HIS A 77 10.97 -32.35 -1.90
CA HIS A 77 10.50 -32.72 -3.23
C HIS A 77 9.28 -31.91 -3.67
N TYR A 78 9.30 -31.49 -4.93
CA TYR A 78 8.13 -30.99 -5.63
C TYR A 78 7.81 -31.88 -6.82
N ALA A 79 6.53 -32.20 -6.98
CA ALA A 79 6.04 -32.87 -8.18
C ALA A 79 6.36 -32.03 -9.43
N MET A 80 6.65 -32.71 -10.54
CA MET A 80 7.05 -32.03 -11.78
C MET A 80 5.95 -31.10 -12.30
N GLU A 81 4.67 -31.45 -12.09
CA GLU A 81 3.53 -30.60 -12.41
C GLU A 81 3.62 -29.22 -11.73
N SER A 82 3.93 -29.20 -10.42
CA SER A 82 4.09 -27.98 -9.64
C SER A 82 5.33 -27.20 -10.05
N LEU A 83 6.47 -27.87 -10.28
CA LEU A 83 7.70 -27.21 -10.73
C LEU A 83 7.52 -26.59 -12.12
N ALA A 84 6.91 -27.31 -13.06
CA ALA A 84 6.66 -26.83 -14.41
C ALA A 84 5.73 -25.62 -14.43
N LEU A 85 4.66 -25.66 -13.63
CA LEU A 85 3.72 -24.55 -13.51
C LEU A 85 4.39 -23.32 -12.89
N ILE A 86 5.12 -23.46 -11.78
CA ILE A 86 5.70 -22.32 -11.05
C ILE A 86 6.90 -21.74 -11.82
N VAL A 87 7.91 -22.56 -12.13
CA VAL A 87 9.15 -22.08 -12.76
C VAL A 87 8.88 -21.66 -14.20
N GLY A 88 8.14 -22.47 -14.96
CA GLY A 88 7.73 -22.12 -16.32
C GLY A 88 6.81 -20.91 -16.36
N GLY A 89 5.91 -20.78 -15.39
CA GLY A 89 5.02 -19.62 -15.26
C GLY A 89 5.77 -18.32 -15.00
N VAL A 90 6.81 -18.33 -14.16
CA VAL A 90 7.67 -17.15 -13.95
C VAL A 90 8.44 -16.78 -15.21
N ILE A 91 8.97 -17.76 -15.95
CA ILE A 91 9.62 -17.51 -17.25
C ILE A 91 8.65 -16.84 -18.23
N LEU A 92 7.41 -17.35 -18.32
CA LEU A 92 6.36 -16.80 -19.16
C LEU A 92 6.00 -15.36 -18.74
N ILE A 93 5.80 -15.11 -17.45
CA ILE A 93 5.50 -13.77 -16.93
C ILE A 93 6.62 -12.79 -17.29
N CYS A 94 7.88 -13.17 -17.08
CA CYS A 94 9.01 -12.33 -17.47
C CYS A 94 9.02 -12.04 -18.98
N PHE A 95 8.74 -13.03 -19.82
CA PHE A 95 8.65 -12.85 -21.27
C PHE A 95 7.54 -11.86 -21.65
N LEU A 96 6.35 -12.01 -21.08
CA LEU A 96 5.20 -11.14 -21.34
C LEU A 96 5.43 -9.70 -20.86
N LEU A 97 6.11 -9.53 -19.71
CA LEU A 97 6.49 -8.21 -19.19
C LEU A 97 7.48 -7.48 -20.11
N VAL A 98 8.45 -8.20 -20.70
CA VAL A 98 9.40 -7.62 -21.65
C VAL A 98 8.70 -7.19 -22.95
N GLN A 99 7.78 -8.00 -23.47
CA GLN A 99 7.04 -7.65 -24.69
C GLN A 99 6.07 -6.48 -24.48
N ASN A 100 5.46 -6.37 -23.28
CA ASN A 100 4.55 -5.29 -22.90
C ASN A 100 3.36 -5.10 -23.88
N GLU A 101 2.86 -6.19 -24.46
CA GLU A 101 1.74 -6.20 -25.42
C GLU A 101 0.38 -6.52 -24.78
N MET A 102 0.34 -6.72 -23.46
CA MET A 102 -0.90 -7.11 -22.77
C MET A 102 -1.97 -6.01 -22.78
N THR A 103 -1.55 -4.75 -22.67
CA THR A 103 -2.49 -3.62 -22.71
C THR A 103 -3.12 -3.46 -24.08
N THR A 104 -2.36 -3.68 -25.15
CA THR A 104 -2.86 -3.64 -26.54
C THR A 104 -3.79 -4.81 -26.82
N LEU A 105 -3.46 -6.01 -26.31
CA LEU A 105 -4.34 -7.19 -26.40
C LEU A 105 -5.70 -6.93 -25.74
N ILE A 106 -5.72 -6.44 -24.50
CA ILE A 106 -6.97 -6.16 -23.76
C ILE A 106 -7.80 -5.09 -24.46
N ARG A 107 -7.15 -4.02 -24.95
CA ARG A 107 -7.83 -2.91 -25.63
C ARG A 107 -8.37 -3.32 -27.01
N GLY A 108 -7.62 -4.15 -27.74
CA GLY A 108 -8.00 -4.70 -29.04
C GLY A 108 -9.15 -5.71 -28.95
N LEU A 109 -9.12 -6.60 -27.96
CA LEU A 109 -10.22 -7.52 -27.67
C LEU A 109 -11.52 -6.77 -27.33
N ARG A 110 -11.42 -5.67 -26.58
CA ARG A 110 -12.58 -4.81 -26.28
C ARG A 110 -13.16 -4.12 -27.53
N ARG A 111 -12.34 -3.88 -28.55
CA ARG A 111 -12.73 -3.21 -29.81
C ARG A 111 -13.09 -4.17 -30.95
N ARG A 112 -12.88 -5.48 -30.80
CA ARG A 112 -13.10 -6.52 -31.82
C ARG A 112 -12.32 -6.27 -33.12
N ASP A 113 -11.11 -5.73 -33.02
CA ASP A 113 -10.25 -5.51 -34.19
C ASP A 113 -9.64 -6.85 -34.67
N PRO A 114 -9.82 -7.27 -35.93
CA PRO A 114 -9.38 -8.58 -36.42
C PRO A 114 -7.85 -8.72 -36.54
N ASN A 115 -7.11 -7.62 -36.63
CA ASN A 115 -5.65 -7.62 -36.79
C ASN A 115 -4.86 -7.72 -35.47
N VAL A 116 -5.54 -7.64 -34.32
CA VAL A 116 -4.91 -7.65 -32.97
C VAL A 116 -4.14 -8.95 -32.72
N LEU A 117 -4.61 -10.06 -33.24
CA LEU A 117 -3.95 -11.36 -33.11
C LEU A 117 -2.60 -11.41 -33.84
N SER A 118 -2.46 -10.68 -34.95
CA SER A 118 -1.20 -10.60 -35.68
C SER A 118 -0.18 -9.71 -34.94
N GLU A 119 -0.65 -8.63 -34.31
CA GLU A 119 0.18 -7.70 -33.53
C GLU A 119 0.70 -8.33 -32.23
N CYS A 120 -0.05 -9.25 -31.62
CA CYS A 120 0.34 -9.94 -30.37
C CYS A 120 0.88 -11.36 -30.58
N SER A 121 1.34 -11.70 -31.79
CA SER A 121 1.73 -13.07 -32.15
C SER A 121 2.91 -13.61 -31.33
N SER A 122 3.88 -12.77 -30.96
CA SER A 122 4.99 -13.15 -30.07
C SER A 122 4.53 -13.57 -28.67
N SER A 123 3.59 -12.83 -28.08
CA SER A 123 3.03 -13.14 -26.76
C SER A 123 2.20 -14.43 -26.78
N ILE A 124 1.43 -14.64 -27.85
CA ILE A 124 0.63 -15.87 -28.05
C ILE A 124 1.56 -17.09 -28.24
N PHE A 125 2.63 -16.94 -29.02
CA PHE A 125 3.62 -18.00 -29.22
C PHE A 125 4.25 -18.44 -27.90
N ALA A 126 4.61 -17.51 -27.02
CA ALA A 126 5.16 -17.85 -25.71
C ALA A 126 4.17 -18.62 -24.82
N ILE A 127 2.89 -18.24 -24.83
CA ILE A 127 1.84 -18.96 -24.10
C ILE A 127 1.68 -20.38 -24.66
N LEU A 128 1.66 -20.55 -25.98
CA LEU A 128 1.58 -21.87 -26.62
C LEU A 128 2.79 -22.74 -26.30
N CYS A 129 4.01 -22.18 -26.36
CA CYS A 129 5.23 -22.87 -25.96
C CYS A 129 5.20 -23.29 -24.48
N PHE A 130 4.70 -22.44 -23.58
CA PHE A 130 4.53 -22.78 -22.18
C PHE A 130 3.55 -23.95 -22.00
N VAL A 131 2.36 -23.90 -22.62
CA VAL A 131 1.37 -25.00 -22.54
C VAL A 131 1.92 -26.29 -23.13
N LEU A 132 2.55 -26.23 -24.31
CA LEU A 132 3.14 -27.39 -24.96
C LEU A 132 4.25 -28.01 -24.09
N SER A 133 5.13 -27.18 -23.55
CA SER A 133 6.25 -27.62 -22.71
C SER A 133 5.77 -28.18 -21.37
N TYR A 134 4.71 -27.63 -20.78
CA TYR A 134 4.04 -28.18 -19.60
C TYR A 134 3.50 -29.59 -19.89
N ILE A 135 2.71 -29.76 -20.97
CA ILE A 135 2.15 -31.07 -21.35
C ILE A 135 3.27 -32.08 -21.62
N LEU A 136 4.29 -31.67 -22.38
CA LEU A 136 5.40 -32.54 -22.76
C LEU A 136 6.13 -33.09 -21.53
N VAL A 137 6.36 -32.24 -20.53
CA VAL A 137 7.14 -32.59 -19.34
C VAL A 137 6.33 -33.32 -18.27
N THR A 138 5.01 -33.11 -18.21
CA THR A 138 4.16 -33.81 -17.22
C THR A 138 3.65 -35.16 -17.72
N SER A 139 3.41 -35.30 -19.02
CA SER A 139 2.71 -36.48 -19.57
C SER A 139 3.52 -37.34 -20.53
N VAL A 140 4.59 -36.82 -21.13
CA VAL A 140 5.32 -37.51 -22.21
C VAL A 140 6.77 -37.82 -21.84
N LEU A 141 7.49 -36.87 -21.20
CA LEU A 141 8.92 -36.97 -20.95
C LEU A 141 9.23 -37.31 -19.49
N GLU A 142 9.97 -38.39 -19.27
CA GLU A 142 10.61 -38.69 -18.00
C GLU A 142 12.03 -38.09 -17.96
N LEU A 143 12.16 -36.90 -17.37
CA LEU A 143 13.44 -36.20 -17.28
C LEU A 143 14.20 -36.55 -16.00
N THR A 144 15.51 -36.75 -16.12
CA THR A 144 16.40 -36.98 -14.98
C THR A 144 16.57 -35.72 -14.11
N PRO A 145 16.41 -35.81 -12.77
CA PRO A 145 16.51 -34.66 -11.86
C PRO A 145 17.87 -33.96 -11.85
N GLY A 146 18.96 -34.72 -12.03
CA GLY A 146 20.32 -34.20 -11.88
C GLY A 146 20.81 -33.33 -13.04
N ALA A 147 20.35 -33.57 -14.27
CA ALA A 147 20.89 -32.92 -15.46
C ALA A 147 19.81 -32.39 -16.40
N GLN A 148 18.82 -33.21 -16.79
CA GLN A 148 17.82 -32.83 -17.78
C GLN A 148 16.83 -31.78 -17.25
N ILE A 149 16.36 -31.91 -16.01
CA ILE A 149 15.41 -30.95 -15.42
C ILE A 149 16.02 -29.54 -15.29
N PRO A 150 17.23 -29.36 -14.71
CA PRO A 150 17.88 -28.06 -14.68
C PRO A 150 18.14 -27.50 -16.08
N PHE A 151 18.57 -28.35 -17.02
CA PHE A 151 18.83 -27.91 -18.39
C PHE A 151 17.55 -27.43 -19.08
N PHE A 152 16.43 -28.11 -18.88
CA PHE A 152 15.14 -27.73 -19.45
C PHE A 152 14.67 -26.34 -18.97
N PHE A 153 14.65 -26.08 -17.66
CA PHE A 153 14.15 -24.81 -17.14
C PHE A 153 15.09 -23.63 -17.45
N PHE A 154 16.39 -23.77 -17.16
CA PHE A 154 17.36 -22.70 -17.42
C PHE A 154 17.62 -22.50 -18.91
N GLY A 155 17.71 -23.58 -19.67
CA GLY A 155 17.83 -23.51 -21.13
C GLY A 155 16.62 -22.86 -21.77
N GLY A 156 15.40 -23.22 -21.33
CA GLY A 156 14.17 -22.59 -21.80
C GLY A 156 14.11 -21.09 -21.51
N ALA A 157 14.54 -20.66 -20.31
CA ALA A 157 14.63 -19.25 -19.95
C ALA A 157 15.67 -18.49 -20.80
N ILE A 158 16.83 -19.09 -21.09
CA ILE A 158 17.86 -18.49 -21.94
C ILE A 158 17.38 -18.39 -23.39
N VAL A 159 16.75 -19.44 -23.93
CA VAL A 159 16.15 -19.42 -25.28
C VAL A 159 15.08 -18.33 -25.37
N ALA A 160 14.21 -18.21 -24.37
CA ALA A 160 13.23 -17.13 -24.31
C ALA A 160 13.89 -15.75 -24.38
N GLY A 161 15.00 -15.54 -23.66
CA GLY A 161 15.78 -14.31 -23.73
C GLY A 161 16.43 -14.05 -25.10
N ILE A 162 16.94 -15.09 -25.76
CA ILE A 162 17.50 -14.99 -27.12
C ILE A 162 16.40 -14.60 -28.12
N LEU A 163 15.22 -15.19 -28.02
CA LEU A 163 14.07 -14.87 -28.89
C LEU A 163 13.63 -13.41 -28.69
N LEU A 164 13.59 -12.93 -27.45
CA LEU A 164 13.25 -11.53 -27.12
C LEU A 164 14.27 -10.53 -27.69
N LEU A 165 15.56 -10.87 -27.66
CA LEU A 165 16.61 -10.01 -28.19
C LEU A 165 16.55 -9.89 -29.72
N GLN A 166 16.21 -10.98 -30.41
CA GLN A 166 16.13 -10.99 -31.87
C GLN A 166 14.89 -10.28 -32.42
N ASP A 167 13.78 -10.30 -31.69
CA ASP A 167 12.54 -9.60 -32.04
C ASP A 167 12.04 -9.91 -33.48
N ASN A 168 12.17 -11.18 -33.89
CA ASN A 168 11.85 -11.65 -35.24
C ASN A 168 10.74 -12.73 -35.27
N LEU A 169 10.13 -13.03 -34.13
CA LEU A 169 9.10 -14.07 -34.01
C LEU A 169 7.88 -13.80 -34.90
N ASN A 170 7.45 -12.54 -35.00
CA ASN A 170 6.33 -12.16 -35.85
C ASN A 170 6.60 -12.45 -37.34
N GLU A 171 7.85 -12.28 -37.78
CA GLU A 171 8.27 -12.59 -39.16
C GLU A 171 8.31 -14.12 -39.39
N ILE A 172 8.90 -14.86 -38.44
CA ILE A 172 9.04 -16.33 -38.49
C ILE A 172 7.67 -17.02 -38.56
N LEU A 173 6.69 -16.53 -37.82
CA LEU A 173 5.34 -17.14 -37.75
C LEU A 173 4.46 -16.79 -38.95
N SER A 174 4.87 -15.86 -39.81
CA SER A 174 4.08 -15.45 -40.97
C SER A 174 4.20 -16.46 -42.12
N TRP A 175 3.05 -16.94 -42.62
CA TRP A 175 2.99 -17.98 -43.66
C TRP A 175 3.71 -17.59 -44.96
N ASN A 176 3.69 -16.30 -45.31
CA ASN A 176 4.33 -15.79 -46.53
C ASN A 176 5.87 -15.81 -46.43
N TYR A 177 6.42 -15.60 -45.23
CA TYR A 177 7.86 -15.55 -44.99
C TYR A 177 8.50 -16.95 -44.99
N ILE A 178 7.76 -17.97 -44.53
CA ILE A 178 8.19 -19.38 -44.55
C ILE A 178 8.45 -19.85 -46.00
N ARG A 179 7.65 -19.40 -46.97
CA ARG A 179 7.79 -19.79 -48.39
C ARG A 179 8.95 -19.10 -49.11
N SER A 180 9.36 -17.92 -48.67
CA SER A 180 10.45 -17.13 -49.28
C SER A 180 11.76 -17.18 -48.49
N PHE A 181 11.91 -18.14 -47.58
CA PHE A 181 13.04 -18.20 -46.65
C PHE A 181 14.38 -18.46 -47.34
N ARG A 182 15.32 -17.52 -47.19
CA ARG A 182 16.71 -17.65 -47.65
C ARG A 182 17.68 -17.63 -46.45
N PRO A 183 18.37 -18.75 -46.12
CA PRO A 183 19.21 -18.85 -44.93
C PRO A 183 20.36 -17.85 -44.86
N ARG A 184 20.91 -17.46 -46.02
CA ARG A 184 22.05 -16.51 -46.09
C ARG A 184 21.67 -15.05 -45.85
N GLU A 185 20.40 -14.68 -46.08
CA GLU A 185 19.93 -13.29 -45.95
C GLU A 185 19.33 -13.02 -44.56
N ASN A 186 18.74 -14.04 -43.93
CA ASN A 186 18.01 -13.90 -42.65
C ASN A 186 18.70 -14.64 -41.49
N LEU A 187 19.94 -14.25 -41.18
CA LEU A 187 20.75 -14.84 -40.11
C LEU A 187 20.06 -14.82 -38.74
N GLY A 188 19.27 -13.78 -38.43
CA GLY A 188 18.50 -13.72 -37.18
C GLY A 188 17.52 -14.90 -37.05
N ALA A 189 16.64 -15.10 -38.03
CA ALA A 189 15.65 -16.18 -37.97
C ALA A 189 16.29 -17.56 -37.84
N VAL A 190 17.46 -17.78 -38.46
CA VAL A 190 18.24 -19.02 -38.30
C VAL A 190 18.71 -19.21 -36.86
N VAL A 191 19.16 -18.15 -36.18
CA VAL A 191 19.59 -18.25 -34.77
C VAL A 191 18.39 -18.49 -33.84
N SER A 192 17.23 -17.87 -34.07
CA SER A 192 15.99 -18.15 -33.30
C SER A 192 15.51 -19.60 -33.44
N VAL A 193 15.41 -20.11 -34.67
CA VAL A 193 14.96 -21.49 -34.90
C VAL A 193 16.04 -22.48 -34.42
N GLY A 194 17.30 -22.18 -34.68
CA GLY A 194 18.44 -22.98 -34.23
C GLY A 194 18.56 -23.07 -32.72
N SER A 195 18.25 -22.00 -31.98
CA SER A 195 18.27 -22.03 -30.51
C SER A 195 17.14 -22.88 -29.93
N ILE A 196 15.93 -22.82 -30.52
CA ILE A 196 14.79 -23.68 -30.12
C ILE A 196 15.09 -25.15 -30.38
N VAL A 197 15.50 -25.48 -31.61
CA VAL A 197 15.80 -26.87 -32.02
C VAL A 197 17.01 -27.41 -31.23
N GLY A 198 18.07 -26.61 -31.12
CA GLY A 198 19.27 -26.98 -30.36
C GLY A 198 18.94 -27.24 -28.89
N PHE A 199 18.11 -26.41 -28.27
CA PHE A 199 17.63 -26.63 -26.90
C PHE A 199 16.84 -27.92 -26.75
N ALA A 200 15.88 -28.21 -27.65
CA ALA A 200 15.09 -29.43 -27.59
C ALA A 200 15.96 -30.70 -27.73
N VAL A 201 16.87 -30.71 -28.71
CA VAL A 201 17.77 -31.85 -28.96
C VAL A 201 18.74 -32.05 -27.79
N LEU A 202 19.35 -30.97 -27.28
CA LEU A 202 20.28 -31.03 -26.16
C LEU A 202 19.59 -31.45 -24.85
N THR A 203 18.35 -31.01 -24.61
CA THR A 203 17.60 -31.41 -23.41
C THR A 203 17.40 -32.92 -23.36
N LEU A 204 17.05 -33.54 -24.49
CA LEU A 204 16.83 -34.99 -24.56
C LEU A 204 18.14 -35.80 -24.51
N ASN A 205 19.23 -35.25 -25.07
CA ASN A 205 20.50 -35.95 -25.22
C ASN A 205 21.62 -35.46 -24.29
N ILE A 206 21.30 -34.72 -23.22
CA ILE A 206 22.30 -34.09 -22.36
C ILE A 206 23.28 -35.09 -21.75
N SER A 207 22.81 -36.31 -21.46
CA SER A 207 23.62 -37.41 -20.92
C SER A 207 24.70 -37.90 -21.88
N MET A 208 24.53 -37.65 -23.19
CA MET A 208 25.49 -38.02 -24.23
C MET A 208 26.56 -36.95 -24.46
N VAL A 209 26.47 -35.80 -23.78
CA VAL A 209 27.43 -34.69 -23.90
C VAL A 209 28.06 -34.37 -22.53
N PRO A 210 29.11 -35.11 -22.11
CA PRO A 210 29.70 -35.00 -20.77
C PRO A 210 30.21 -33.60 -20.42
N PHE A 211 30.69 -32.84 -21.41
CA PHE A 211 31.18 -31.48 -21.22
C PHE A 211 30.11 -30.54 -20.67
N ILE A 212 28.85 -30.73 -21.04
CA ILE A 212 27.73 -29.89 -20.59
C ILE A 212 27.10 -30.48 -19.33
N SER A 213 26.94 -31.80 -19.26
CA SER A 213 26.24 -32.45 -18.14
C SER A 213 26.99 -32.37 -16.81
N GLN A 214 28.33 -32.25 -16.83
CA GLN A 214 29.15 -32.18 -15.62
C GLN A 214 29.17 -30.79 -14.98
N ASP A 215 29.09 -29.72 -15.78
CA ASP A 215 29.11 -28.33 -15.29
C ASP A 215 28.12 -27.44 -16.08
N ILE A 216 26.83 -27.69 -15.83
CA ILE A 216 25.73 -26.92 -16.39
C ILE A 216 25.83 -25.41 -16.03
N PRO A 217 26.16 -25.01 -14.78
CA PRO A 217 26.34 -23.60 -14.43
C PRO A 217 27.39 -22.90 -15.30
N PHE A 218 28.55 -23.53 -15.51
CA PHE A 218 29.59 -22.99 -16.37
C PHE A 218 29.09 -22.79 -17.81
N PHE A 219 28.49 -23.82 -18.40
CA PHE A 219 27.95 -23.75 -19.76
C PHE A 219 26.96 -22.59 -19.95
N PHE A 220 25.95 -22.49 -19.08
CA PHE A 220 24.96 -21.40 -19.16
C PHE A 220 25.55 -20.03 -18.87
N SER A 221 26.50 -19.91 -17.94
CA SER A 221 27.18 -18.65 -17.66
C SER A 221 27.94 -18.12 -18.88
N VAL A 222 28.57 -19.01 -19.66
CA VAL A 222 29.29 -18.65 -20.90
C VAL A 222 28.31 -18.25 -21.99
N VAL A 223 27.20 -18.99 -22.18
CA VAL A 223 26.16 -18.63 -23.16
C VAL A 223 25.55 -17.26 -22.85
N ILE A 224 25.22 -17.00 -21.58
CA ILE A 224 24.70 -15.71 -21.13
C ILE A 224 25.73 -14.59 -21.36
N LEU A 225 26.99 -14.80 -20.96
CA LEU A 225 28.07 -13.84 -21.13
C LEU A 225 28.25 -13.45 -22.60
N ILE A 226 28.38 -14.43 -23.50
CA ILE A 226 28.57 -14.19 -24.94
C ILE A 226 27.36 -13.43 -25.51
N THR A 227 26.15 -13.84 -25.15
CA THR A 227 24.92 -13.21 -25.64
C THR A 227 24.81 -11.76 -25.16
N VAL A 228 25.06 -11.49 -23.88
CA VAL A 228 25.03 -10.14 -23.30
C VAL A 228 26.10 -9.26 -23.93
N ILE A 229 27.33 -9.74 -24.09
CA ILE A 229 28.43 -8.96 -24.72
C ILE A 229 28.06 -8.59 -26.15
N TYR A 230 27.64 -9.58 -26.95
CA TYR A 230 27.30 -9.35 -28.35
C TYR A 230 26.17 -8.32 -28.50
N TRP A 231 25.09 -8.47 -27.73
CA TRP A 231 23.95 -7.56 -27.81
C TRP A 231 24.22 -6.20 -27.18
N PHE A 232 25.03 -6.12 -26.12
CA PHE A 232 25.47 -4.85 -25.54
C PHE A 232 26.30 -4.05 -26.55
N TRP A 233 27.25 -4.70 -27.22
CA TRP A 233 28.06 -4.09 -28.26
C TRP A 233 27.20 -3.63 -29.45
N ARG A 234 26.28 -4.48 -29.91
CA ARG A 234 25.36 -4.16 -31.01
C ARG A 234 24.44 -2.98 -30.67
N LEU A 235 23.86 -2.95 -29.47
CA LEU A 235 23.02 -1.83 -29.00
C LEU A 235 23.79 -0.51 -28.86
N SER A 236 25.10 -0.57 -28.59
CA SER A 236 25.97 0.60 -28.49
C SER A 236 26.24 1.23 -29.86
N GLN A 237 26.24 0.43 -30.93
CA GLN A 237 26.54 0.88 -32.29
C GLN A 237 25.31 1.27 -33.12
N GLU A 238 24.13 0.75 -32.78
CA GLU A 238 22.92 0.98 -33.54
C GLU A 238 22.13 2.21 -33.02
N GLY A 239 21.92 3.21 -33.88
CA GLY A 239 20.91 4.26 -33.69
C GLY A 239 19.51 3.74 -33.99
N VAL A 240 18.97 2.87 -33.14
CA VAL A 240 17.68 2.18 -33.37
C VAL A 240 16.49 3.10 -33.10
N LYS A 241 15.35 2.83 -33.76
CA LYS A 241 14.04 3.39 -33.37
C LYS A 241 13.82 3.22 -31.85
N PRO A 242 13.41 4.27 -31.10
CA PRO A 242 13.31 4.20 -29.63
C PRO A 242 12.46 3.05 -29.08
N ALA A 243 11.39 2.66 -29.78
CA ALA A 243 10.51 1.56 -29.36
C ALA A 243 11.19 0.19 -29.41
N ILE A 244 11.96 -0.11 -30.47
CA ILE A 244 12.69 -1.38 -30.61
C ILE A 244 13.88 -1.42 -29.66
N GLN A 245 14.53 -0.27 -29.46
CA GLN A 245 15.62 -0.14 -28.48
C GLN A 245 15.13 -0.45 -27.07
N ALA A 246 13.99 0.09 -26.64
CA ALA A 246 13.41 -0.17 -25.33
C ALA A 246 13.08 -1.65 -25.10
N LYS A 247 12.53 -2.34 -26.11
CA LYS A 247 12.27 -3.79 -26.03
C LYS A 247 13.56 -4.60 -25.89
N ARG A 248 14.57 -4.31 -26.72
CA ARG A 248 15.86 -5.03 -26.69
C ARG A 248 16.67 -4.77 -25.42
N THR A 249 16.62 -3.55 -24.87
CA THR A 249 17.26 -3.26 -23.58
C THR A 249 16.55 -3.98 -22.43
N ALA A 250 15.23 -4.06 -22.45
CA ALA A 250 14.47 -4.87 -21.49
C ALA A 250 14.77 -6.37 -21.62
N ALA A 251 14.91 -6.89 -22.84
CA ALA A 251 15.30 -8.28 -23.10
C ALA A 251 16.73 -8.59 -22.62
N LEU A 252 17.67 -7.66 -22.81
CA LEU A 252 19.04 -7.77 -22.30
C LEU A 252 19.03 -7.76 -20.76
N ALA A 253 18.24 -6.88 -20.14
CA ALA A 253 18.08 -6.84 -18.69
C ALA A 253 17.49 -8.14 -18.15
N TYR A 254 16.48 -8.72 -18.82
CA TYR A 254 15.94 -10.03 -18.47
C TYR A 254 17.04 -11.09 -18.45
N LEU A 255 17.82 -11.21 -19.52
CA LEU A 255 18.86 -12.24 -19.65
C LEU A 255 20.01 -12.02 -18.63
N ALA A 256 20.34 -10.77 -18.32
CA ALA A 256 21.34 -10.42 -17.31
C ALA A 256 20.86 -10.70 -15.87
N PHE A 257 19.59 -10.46 -15.55
CA PHE A 257 19.02 -10.71 -14.22
C PHE A 257 18.48 -12.12 -14.02
N LEU A 258 18.34 -12.92 -15.09
CA LEU A 258 17.79 -14.27 -15.06
C LEU A 258 18.43 -15.16 -13.98
N PRO A 259 19.78 -15.24 -13.83
CA PRO A 259 20.39 -16.04 -12.76
C PRO A 259 19.91 -15.65 -11.36
N PHE A 260 19.75 -14.36 -11.10
CA PHE A 260 19.31 -13.86 -9.80
C PHE A 260 17.80 -14.05 -9.57
N ILE A 261 16.97 -13.81 -10.60
CA ILE A 261 15.52 -14.03 -10.52
C ILE A 261 15.22 -15.50 -10.23
N MET A 262 15.87 -16.41 -10.96
CA MET A 262 15.71 -17.85 -10.76
C MET A 262 16.23 -18.30 -9.40
N TYR A 263 17.36 -17.76 -8.94
CA TYR A 263 17.86 -18.03 -7.60
C TYR A 263 16.86 -17.63 -6.52
N LEU A 264 16.30 -16.42 -6.58
CA LEU A 264 15.34 -15.95 -5.59
C LEU A 264 14.10 -16.85 -5.58
N LEU A 265 13.54 -17.15 -6.75
CA LEU A 265 12.39 -18.04 -6.90
C LEU A 265 12.66 -19.43 -6.31
N LEU A 266 13.71 -20.11 -6.77
CA LEU A 266 14.01 -21.48 -6.37
C LEU A 266 14.43 -21.57 -4.92
N ARG A 267 15.09 -20.53 -4.37
CA ARG A 267 15.41 -20.46 -2.95
C ARG A 267 14.15 -20.37 -2.09
N VAL A 268 13.16 -19.58 -2.48
CA VAL A 268 11.89 -19.50 -1.75
C VAL A 268 11.15 -20.83 -1.80
N LEU A 269 11.09 -21.48 -2.97
CA LEU A 269 10.48 -22.80 -3.12
C LEU A 269 11.18 -23.86 -2.28
N TYR A 270 12.51 -23.88 -2.29
CA TYR A 270 13.30 -24.80 -1.47
C TYR A 270 13.00 -24.61 0.02
N LEU A 271 12.99 -23.37 0.50
CA LEU A 271 12.77 -23.06 1.91
C LEU A 271 11.36 -23.41 2.40
N GLN A 272 10.34 -23.42 1.54
CA GLN A 272 8.99 -23.85 1.90
C GLN A 272 8.93 -25.34 2.27
N HIS A 273 9.85 -26.15 1.77
CA HIS A 273 9.95 -27.59 2.03
C HIS A 273 11.37 -27.95 2.52
N ASP A 274 11.93 -27.11 3.39
CA ASP A 274 13.28 -27.33 3.92
C ASP A 274 13.37 -28.66 4.70
N PRO A 275 14.49 -29.41 4.63
CA PRO A 275 14.68 -30.62 5.43
C PRO A 275 14.72 -30.38 6.95
N ASP A 276 15.11 -29.18 7.39
CA ASP A 276 15.03 -28.79 8.80
C ASP A 276 13.57 -28.44 9.15
N PRO A 277 12.92 -29.20 10.05
CA PRO A 277 11.53 -28.95 10.43
C PRO A 277 11.33 -27.56 11.05
N VAL A 278 12.35 -26.96 11.68
CA VAL A 278 12.25 -25.61 12.25
C VAL A 278 12.19 -24.56 11.14
N MET A 279 13.02 -24.70 10.12
CA MET A 279 13.02 -23.80 8.96
C MET A 279 11.77 -23.98 8.11
N GLN A 280 11.37 -25.22 7.86
CA GLN A 280 10.12 -25.54 7.17
C GLN A 280 8.93 -24.88 7.89
N ASN A 281 8.81 -25.05 9.21
CA ASN A 281 7.72 -24.47 9.97
C ASN A 281 7.67 -22.93 9.84
N ARG A 282 8.83 -22.26 9.76
CA ARG A 282 8.92 -20.80 9.59
C ARG A 282 8.53 -20.32 8.19
N TRP A 283 8.85 -21.09 7.15
CA TRP A 283 8.71 -20.70 5.73
C TRP A 283 7.47 -21.23 5.03
N GLU A 284 6.92 -22.34 5.51
CA GLU A 284 5.72 -22.97 4.98
C GLU A 284 4.51 -22.02 5.06
N VAL A 285 3.88 -21.75 3.90
CA VAL A 285 2.72 -20.85 3.78
C VAL A 285 1.43 -21.62 4.01
N LYS A 286 1.10 -21.86 5.28
CA LYS A 286 -0.19 -22.43 5.73
C LYS A 286 -0.82 -21.57 6.83
N PHE A 287 -2.14 -21.43 6.80
CA PHE A 287 -2.89 -20.57 7.73
C PHE A 287 -3.68 -21.34 8.80
N ASP A 288 -3.54 -22.67 8.89
CA ASP A 288 -4.27 -23.54 9.83
C ASP A 288 -4.04 -23.15 11.31
N PHE A 289 -2.92 -22.50 11.61
CA PHE A 289 -2.65 -22.00 12.96
C PHE A 289 -3.55 -20.81 13.35
N MET A 290 -4.13 -20.07 12.39
CA MET A 290 -4.96 -18.89 12.67
C MET A 290 -6.32 -19.23 13.28
N GLU A 291 -6.82 -20.44 13.06
CA GLU A 291 -8.08 -20.94 13.64
C GLU A 291 -7.91 -21.37 15.11
N LYS A 292 -6.67 -21.52 15.58
CA LYS A 292 -6.38 -21.91 16.96
C LYS A 292 -6.38 -20.69 17.88
N VAL A 293 -6.66 -20.92 19.16
CA VAL A 293 -6.69 -19.87 20.20
C VAL A 293 -5.31 -19.28 20.49
N ASN A 294 -5.30 -18.02 20.91
CA ASN A 294 -4.11 -17.33 21.41
C ASN A 294 -3.97 -17.42 22.93
N THR A 295 -2.75 -17.54 23.43
CA THR A 295 -2.47 -17.65 24.87
C THR A 295 -2.15 -16.34 25.56
N PHE A 296 -1.87 -15.28 24.79
CA PHE A 296 -1.46 -13.99 25.32
C PHE A 296 -2.64 -13.02 25.38
N LYS A 297 -2.65 -12.17 26.41
CA LYS A 297 -3.58 -11.05 26.52
C LYS A 297 -3.04 -9.88 25.72
N ILE A 298 -3.92 -9.25 24.96
CA ILE A 298 -3.69 -7.90 24.42
C ILE A 298 -4.65 -6.96 25.12
N ASN A 299 -4.44 -5.66 25.00
CA ASN A 299 -5.43 -4.66 25.38
C ASN A 299 -6.05 -4.08 24.09
N PRO A 300 -7.06 -4.74 23.48
CA PRO A 300 -7.71 -4.25 22.29
C PRO A 300 -9.06 -3.67 22.64
N TRP A 301 -9.06 -2.41 23.03
CA TRP A 301 -10.28 -1.64 22.92
C TRP A 301 -10.39 -1.13 21.48
N PRO A 302 -11.50 -1.30 20.73
CA PRO A 302 -12.86 -1.58 21.21
C PRO A 302 -13.34 -3.03 21.04
N MET A 303 -12.57 -3.90 20.41
CA MET A 303 -12.91 -5.31 20.25
C MET A 303 -12.12 -6.13 21.26
N GLU A 304 -12.70 -6.37 22.43
CA GLU A 304 -12.08 -7.24 23.42
C GLU A 304 -11.91 -8.64 22.84
N VAL A 305 -10.73 -9.18 23.05
CA VAL A 305 -10.43 -10.56 22.72
C VAL A 305 -9.97 -11.23 24.01
N VAL A 306 -10.54 -12.37 24.28
CA VAL A 306 -10.25 -13.13 25.48
C VAL A 306 -9.19 -14.18 25.14
N ALA A 307 -8.09 -14.11 25.90
CA ALA A 307 -7.01 -15.08 25.77
C ALA A 307 -7.50 -16.49 26.13
N ASN A 308 -7.05 -17.47 25.37
CA ASN A 308 -7.40 -18.90 25.45
C ASN A 308 -8.82 -19.28 25.02
N SER A 309 -9.70 -18.34 24.69
CA SER A 309 -11.02 -18.63 24.10
C SER A 309 -11.09 -18.24 22.62
N ASP A 310 -10.52 -17.10 22.24
CA ASP A 310 -10.76 -16.51 20.93
C ASP A 310 -9.69 -16.89 19.92
N GLU A 311 -10.11 -17.03 18.66
CA GLU A 311 -9.25 -17.35 17.53
C GLU A 311 -8.29 -16.21 17.17
N ARG A 312 -7.13 -16.53 16.58
CA ARG A 312 -6.15 -15.52 16.14
C ARG A 312 -6.70 -14.54 15.09
N TRP A 313 -7.67 -14.97 14.30
CA TRP A 313 -8.37 -14.08 13.37
C TRP A 313 -9.03 -12.90 14.08
N LEU A 314 -9.60 -13.12 15.26
CA LEU A 314 -10.22 -12.06 16.04
C LEU A 314 -9.19 -11.08 16.59
N PHE A 315 -8.05 -11.60 17.08
CA PHE A 315 -6.92 -10.78 17.53
C PHE A 315 -6.37 -9.89 16.40
N LEU A 316 -6.23 -10.43 15.19
CA LEU A 316 -5.77 -9.66 14.02
C LEU A 316 -6.78 -8.56 13.66
N LYS A 317 -8.07 -8.88 13.65
CA LYS A 317 -9.15 -7.91 13.39
C LYS A 317 -9.13 -6.77 14.43
N ALA A 318 -8.98 -7.11 15.70
CA ALA A 318 -8.89 -6.15 16.78
C ALA A 318 -7.66 -5.23 16.63
N ALA A 319 -6.50 -5.80 16.26
CA ALA A 319 -5.28 -5.04 16.01
C ALA A 319 -5.42 -4.05 14.83
N ILE A 320 -6.08 -4.48 13.74
CA ILE A 320 -6.37 -3.60 12.58
C ILE A 320 -7.21 -2.40 13.00
N ILE A 321 -8.24 -2.62 13.82
CA ILE A 321 -9.10 -1.57 14.34
C ILE A 321 -8.28 -0.59 15.21
N ASN A 322 -7.40 -1.09 16.08
CA ASN A 322 -6.56 -0.26 16.94
C ASN A 322 -5.61 0.63 16.15
N SER A 323 -4.97 0.07 15.12
CA SER A 323 -4.11 0.84 14.21
C SER A 323 -4.91 1.89 13.44
N ALA A 324 -6.10 1.53 12.94
CA ALA A 324 -6.98 2.47 12.25
C ALA A 324 -7.45 3.61 13.17
N ARG A 325 -7.79 3.31 14.42
CA ARG A 325 -8.22 4.33 15.39
C ARG A 325 -7.16 5.39 15.61
N VAL A 326 -5.96 4.98 16.01
CA VAL A 326 -4.89 5.92 16.36
C VAL A 326 -4.47 6.72 15.14
N THR A 327 -4.37 6.08 13.97
CA THR A 327 -3.97 6.75 12.73
C THR A 327 -5.01 7.76 12.24
N MET A 328 -6.31 7.42 12.26
CA MET A 328 -7.37 8.35 11.88
C MET A 328 -7.41 9.57 12.80
N LEU A 329 -7.34 9.36 14.12
CA LEU A 329 -7.32 10.47 15.08
C LEU A 329 -6.08 11.34 14.89
N SER A 330 -4.90 10.74 14.75
CA SER A 330 -3.66 11.47 14.50
C SER A 330 -3.69 12.25 13.19
N ILE A 331 -4.28 11.72 12.12
CA ILE A 331 -4.46 12.44 10.84
C ILE A 331 -5.26 13.72 11.04
N VAL A 332 -6.37 13.65 11.78
CA VAL A 332 -7.22 14.82 12.06
C VAL A 332 -6.45 15.84 12.90
N LEU A 333 -5.89 15.41 14.03
CA LEU A 333 -5.17 16.29 14.95
C LEU A 333 -3.93 16.92 14.30
N CYS A 334 -3.16 16.15 13.53
CA CYS A 334 -1.96 16.67 12.87
C CYS A 334 -2.30 17.63 11.74
N THR A 335 -3.45 17.45 11.07
CA THR A 335 -3.93 18.38 10.05
C THR A 335 -4.31 19.72 10.69
N ILE A 336 -5.05 19.69 11.80
CA ILE A 336 -5.43 20.90 12.53
C ILE A 336 -4.17 21.62 13.06
N LEU A 337 -3.36 20.92 13.85
CA LEU A 337 -2.16 21.47 14.47
C LEU A 337 -1.15 21.94 13.41
N GLY A 338 -0.90 21.12 12.39
CA GLY A 338 0.03 21.44 11.31
C GLY A 338 -0.42 22.63 10.47
N THR A 339 -1.72 22.77 10.20
CA THR A 339 -2.25 23.96 9.49
C THR A 339 -2.09 25.22 10.33
N ILE A 340 -2.43 25.17 11.62
CA ILE A 340 -2.26 26.30 12.53
C ILE A 340 -0.78 26.72 12.60
N VAL A 341 0.13 25.78 12.84
CA VAL A 341 1.57 26.03 12.91
C VAL A 341 2.09 26.55 11.56
N GLY A 342 1.69 25.94 10.45
CA GLY A 342 2.12 26.32 9.11
C GLY A 342 1.72 27.74 8.73
N VAL A 343 0.47 28.13 9.00
CA VAL A 343 -0.03 29.50 8.79
C VAL A 343 0.64 30.48 9.76
N THR A 344 0.81 30.11 11.03
CA THR A 344 1.44 30.96 12.06
C THR A 344 2.88 31.31 11.69
N ARG A 345 3.61 30.42 11.02
CA ARG A 345 4.97 30.69 10.52
C ARG A 345 5.03 31.79 9.46
N LEU A 346 3.94 32.02 8.73
CA LEU A 346 3.83 33.11 7.76
C LEU A 346 3.40 34.44 8.39
N SER A 347 3.11 34.44 9.70
CA SER A 347 2.72 35.65 10.42
C SER A 347 3.86 36.68 10.44
N THR A 348 3.49 37.95 10.36
CA THR A 348 4.41 39.08 10.55
C THR A 348 4.89 39.21 12.00
N ASN A 349 4.19 38.60 12.96
CA ASN A 349 4.60 38.58 14.36
C ASN A 349 5.80 37.63 14.55
N LYS A 350 6.97 38.23 14.81
CA LYS A 350 8.23 37.50 15.00
C LYS A 350 8.18 36.47 16.12
N LEU A 351 7.51 36.74 17.24
CA LEU A 351 7.42 35.78 18.34
C LEU A 351 6.66 34.53 17.90
N ALA A 352 5.48 34.72 17.30
CA ALA A 352 4.64 33.62 16.83
C ALA A 352 5.33 32.80 15.73
N SER A 353 5.93 33.47 14.75
CA SER A 353 6.65 32.80 13.65
C SER A 353 7.89 32.05 14.15
N THR A 354 8.65 32.62 15.08
CA THR A 354 9.82 31.96 15.69
C THR A 354 9.42 30.75 16.52
N MET A 355 8.41 30.86 17.38
CA MET A 355 7.94 29.72 18.20
C MET A 355 7.46 28.56 17.33
N ALA A 356 6.69 28.86 16.27
CA ALA A 356 6.25 27.85 15.34
C ALA A 356 7.42 27.25 14.52
N THR A 357 8.46 28.03 14.24
CA THR A 357 9.68 27.53 13.58
C THR A 357 10.48 26.61 14.49
N VAL A 358 10.66 26.98 15.77
CA VAL A 358 11.32 26.13 16.79
C VAL A 358 10.59 24.80 16.93
N TYR A 359 9.26 24.83 17.05
CA TYR A 359 8.45 23.61 17.07
C TYR A 359 8.72 22.71 15.85
N VAL A 360 8.64 23.25 14.63
CA VAL A 360 8.84 22.45 13.42
C VAL A 360 10.26 21.87 13.36
N GLU A 361 11.28 22.66 13.66
CA GLU A 361 12.67 22.19 13.64
C GLU A 361 12.96 21.13 14.70
N ILE A 362 12.34 21.20 15.88
CA ILE A 362 12.51 20.16 16.90
C ILE A 362 11.85 18.85 16.45
N PHE A 363 10.54 18.88 16.15
CA PHE A 363 9.78 17.64 15.93
C PHE A 363 10.10 16.96 14.61
N ARG A 364 10.46 17.72 13.56
CA ARG A 364 10.84 17.14 12.27
C ARG A 364 12.19 16.42 12.32
N ASN A 365 13.11 16.89 13.15
CA ASN A 365 14.47 16.36 13.23
C ASN A 365 14.62 15.26 14.30
N LEU A 366 13.57 15.00 15.10
CA LEU A 366 13.55 13.90 16.07
C LEU A 366 13.06 12.60 15.43
N PRO A 367 13.77 11.47 15.59
CA PRO A 367 13.25 10.16 15.22
C PRO A 367 11.96 9.88 16.00
N LEU A 368 10.88 9.51 15.29
CA LEU A 368 9.58 9.24 15.91
C LEU A 368 9.66 8.17 17.01
N ALA A 369 10.51 7.15 16.83
CA ALA A 369 10.78 6.13 17.84
C ALA A 369 11.25 6.72 19.18
N VAL A 370 12.21 7.66 19.12
CA VAL A 370 12.75 8.35 20.31
C VAL A 370 11.69 9.26 20.93
N LEU A 371 10.91 9.96 20.10
CA LEU A 371 9.81 10.80 20.57
C LEU A 371 8.76 9.98 21.34
N LEU A 372 8.34 8.83 20.79
CA LEU A 372 7.38 7.93 21.44
C LEU A 372 7.92 7.41 22.78
N PHE A 373 9.17 6.98 22.80
CA PHE A 373 9.84 6.55 24.03
C PHE A 373 9.89 7.67 25.08
N LEU A 374 10.24 8.89 24.68
CA LEU A 374 10.29 10.06 25.56
C LEU A 374 8.91 10.39 26.12
N ILE A 375 7.87 10.46 25.27
CA ILE A 375 6.51 10.77 25.72
C ILE A 375 6.02 9.71 26.71
N SER A 376 6.18 8.43 26.38
CA SER A 376 5.74 7.32 27.25
C SER A 376 6.47 7.31 28.58
N THR A 377 7.80 7.48 28.56
CA THR A 377 8.63 7.47 29.78
C THR A 377 8.34 8.69 30.65
N GLN A 378 8.28 9.88 30.04
CA GLN A 378 8.02 11.11 30.77
C GLN A 378 6.61 11.14 31.37
N TYR A 379 5.61 10.65 30.63
CA TYR A 379 4.26 10.50 31.15
C TYR A 379 4.24 9.55 32.35
N GLY A 380 4.88 8.37 32.24
CA GLY A 380 4.94 7.40 33.33
C GLY A 380 5.65 7.90 34.60
N ILE A 381 6.65 8.79 34.47
CA ILE A 381 7.39 9.37 35.61
C ILE A 381 6.67 10.57 36.23
N GLN A 382 6.11 11.47 35.40
CA GLN A 382 5.54 12.73 35.87
C GLN A 382 4.06 12.63 36.23
N ALA A 383 3.33 11.67 35.68
CA ALA A 383 1.95 11.47 36.04
C ALA A 383 1.87 10.98 37.50
N PRO A 384 0.94 11.52 38.30
CA PRO A 384 0.75 11.11 39.68
C PRO A 384 0.34 9.64 39.72
N LEU A 385 0.74 8.96 40.78
CA LEU A 385 0.27 7.60 41.03
C LEU A 385 -1.25 7.62 41.20
N PHE A 386 -1.94 6.59 40.70
CA PHE A 386 -3.41 6.47 40.81
C PHE A 386 -3.95 6.74 42.22
N ILE A 387 -3.23 6.26 43.24
CA ILE A 387 -3.51 6.46 44.67
C ILE A 387 -3.57 7.93 45.14
N GLU A 388 -2.93 8.87 44.45
CA GLU A 388 -2.83 10.26 44.89
C GLU A 388 -4.12 11.08 44.66
N GLU A 389 -5.15 10.50 44.02
CA GLU A 389 -6.48 11.11 43.87
C GLU A 389 -6.45 12.56 43.34
N ARG A 390 -5.68 12.78 42.28
CA ARG A 390 -5.48 14.12 41.68
C ARG A 390 -6.60 14.47 40.70
N PHE A 391 -7.58 15.24 41.18
CA PHE A 391 -8.64 15.81 40.36
C PHE A 391 -8.33 17.26 39.93
N LEU A 392 -8.60 17.56 38.67
CA LEU A 392 -8.54 18.92 38.11
C LEU A 392 -9.97 19.46 37.90
N PHE A 393 -10.09 20.79 37.88
CA PHE A 393 -11.36 21.49 37.59
C PHE A 393 -12.54 21.04 38.45
N GLY A 394 -12.31 20.81 39.75
CA GLY A 394 -13.36 20.44 40.70
C GLY A 394 -13.94 19.02 40.51
N GLY A 395 -13.14 18.09 39.97
CA GLY A 395 -13.56 16.70 39.74
C GLY A 395 -13.75 16.34 38.26
N ALA A 396 -13.62 17.32 37.35
CA ALA A 396 -14.00 17.10 35.95
C ALA A 396 -12.98 16.30 35.13
N VAL A 397 -11.71 16.31 35.56
CA VAL A 397 -10.65 15.51 34.95
C VAL A 397 -9.87 14.83 36.05
N PHE A 398 -9.83 13.50 36.00
CA PHE A 398 -8.95 12.70 36.84
C PHE A 398 -7.77 12.24 35.98
N TYR A 399 -6.55 12.41 36.46
CA TYR A 399 -5.37 12.04 35.69
C TYR A 399 -4.38 11.28 36.57
N SER A 400 -3.82 10.19 36.04
CA SER A 400 -2.86 9.33 36.73
C SER A 400 -1.90 8.66 35.76
N ASN A 401 -0.93 7.93 36.32
CA ASN A 401 -0.04 7.05 35.58
C ASN A 401 -0.74 5.86 34.89
N GLN A 402 -1.98 5.54 35.27
CA GLN A 402 -2.79 4.49 34.66
C GLN A 402 -3.73 4.99 33.55
N GLY A 403 -4.01 6.30 33.48
CA GLY A 403 -4.89 6.86 32.46
C GLY A 403 -5.32 8.30 32.73
N ILE A 404 -6.13 8.85 31.82
CA ILE A 404 -6.83 10.12 32.03
C ILE A 404 -8.32 9.89 31.81
N TRP A 405 -9.14 10.32 32.77
CA TRP A 405 -10.59 10.21 32.72
C TRP A 405 -11.21 11.59 32.69
N PHE A 406 -12.13 11.80 31.74
CA PHE A 406 -12.83 13.05 31.54
C PHE A 406 -14.31 12.92 31.87
N VAL A 407 -14.91 13.97 32.42
CA VAL A 407 -16.38 14.09 32.48
C VAL A 407 -16.96 14.03 31.07
N THR A 408 -18.01 13.23 30.93
CA THR A 408 -18.77 13.16 29.68
C THR A 408 -20.27 13.35 29.94
N VAL A 409 -21.05 13.38 28.86
CA VAL A 409 -22.50 13.35 28.96
C VAL A 409 -22.95 12.01 29.54
N ALA A 410 -23.91 12.03 30.47
CA ALA A 410 -24.46 10.79 31.04
C ALA A 410 -25.18 9.91 30.01
N SER A 411 -25.51 10.45 28.83
CA SER A 411 -26.09 9.68 27.73
C SER A 411 -25.64 10.22 26.39
N TYR A 412 -24.85 9.42 25.67
CA TYR A 412 -24.41 9.72 24.32
C TYR A 412 -25.57 9.91 23.33
N GLN A 413 -26.67 9.18 23.51
CA GLN A 413 -27.89 9.35 22.70
C GLN A 413 -28.44 10.78 22.78
N ARG A 414 -28.37 11.43 23.94
CA ARG A 414 -28.85 12.82 24.08
C ARG A 414 -27.91 13.83 23.43
N LEU A 415 -26.60 13.61 23.53
CA LEU A 415 -25.61 14.40 22.79
C LEU A 415 -25.84 14.28 21.29
N LEU A 416 -26.06 13.06 20.81
CA LEU A 416 -26.42 12.79 19.41
C LEU A 416 -27.70 13.53 19.02
N MET A 417 -28.79 13.44 19.81
CA MET A 417 -30.02 14.19 19.54
C MET A 417 -29.79 15.70 19.42
N GLY A 418 -28.95 16.28 20.28
CA GLY A 418 -28.57 17.69 20.20
C GLY A 418 -27.83 18.02 18.89
N LEU A 419 -26.87 17.19 18.49
CA LEU A 419 -26.16 17.34 17.22
C LEU A 419 -27.08 17.18 16.01
N VAL A 420 -28.02 16.24 16.06
CA VAL A 420 -29.05 16.03 15.03
C VAL A 420 -29.97 17.23 14.90
N ALA A 421 -30.41 17.80 16.02
CA ALA A 421 -31.23 19.01 16.01
C ALA A 421 -30.49 20.18 15.33
N LEU A 422 -29.20 20.36 15.61
CA LEU A 422 -28.36 21.37 14.94
C LEU A 422 -28.19 21.08 13.44
N ALA A 423 -27.98 19.81 13.08
CA ALA A 423 -27.81 19.42 11.69
C ALA A 423 -29.11 19.59 10.88
N LEU A 424 -30.26 19.22 11.45
CA LEU A 424 -31.57 19.42 10.85
C LEU A 424 -31.93 20.90 10.73
N LEU A 425 -31.63 21.72 11.74
CA LEU A 425 -31.77 23.17 11.64
C LEU A 425 -30.92 23.72 10.49
N ARG A 426 -29.67 23.28 10.36
CA ARG A 426 -28.80 23.68 9.25
C ARG A 426 -29.37 23.28 7.89
N ALA A 427 -29.89 22.06 7.76
CA ALA A 427 -30.54 21.59 6.53
C ALA A 427 -31.80 22.41 6.22
N GLY A 428 -32.59 22.75 7.25
CA GLY A 428 -33.77 23.61 7.12
C GLY A 428 -33.44 25.03 6.66
N LEU A 429 -32.45 25.67 7.29
CA LEU A 429 -31.97 27.00 6.88
C LEU A 429 -31.45 26.98 5.44
N ARG A 430 -30.64 25.96 5.07
CA ARG A 430 -30.18 25.77 3.69
C ARG A 430 -31.35 25.64 2.72
N HIS A 431 -32.38 24.88 3.06
CA HIS A 431 -33.55 24.72 2.20
C HIS A 431 -34.33 26.02 1.98
N MET A 432 -34.38 26.90 2.99
CA MET A 432 -35.00 28.22 2.85
C MET A 432 -34.20 29.16 1.96
N ASP A 433 -32.87 29.03 1.97
CA ASP A 433 -31.94 29.89 1.23
C ASP A 433 -31.64 29.40 -0.21
N ARG A 434 -32.27 28.32 -0.67
CA ARG A 434 -32.05 27.74 -1.99
C ARG A 434 -32.74 28.54 -3.10
N ILE A 435 -31.99 28.74 -4.18
CA ILE A 435 -32.49 29.34 -5.42
C ILE A 435 -32.63 28.24 -6.48
N GLU A 436 -33.52 28.47 -7.44
CA GLU A 436 -33.67 27.61 -8.61
C GLU A 436 -32.35 27.54 -9.41
N PRO A 437 -31.87 26.31 -9.73
CA PRO A 437 -30.65 26.13 -10.48
C PRO A 437 -30.82 26.52 -11.95
N ARG A 438 -29.76 27.06 -12.57
CA ARG A 438 -29.79 27.53 -13.96
C ARG A 438 -29.97 26.40 -14.99
N VAL A 439 -29.56 25.18 -14.64
CA VAL A 439 -29.65 23.99 -15.49
C VAL A 439 -30.02 22.80 -14.61
N ILE A 440 -31.09 22.08 -14.99
CA ILE A 440 -31.51 20.86 -14.32
C ILE A 440 -31.04 19.68 -15.16
N VAL A 441 -30.03 18.96 -14.67
CA VAL A 441 -29.52 17.74 -15.32
C VAL A 441 -30.27 16.53 -14.76
N THR A 442 -30.99 15.81 -15.60
CA THR A 442 -31.67 14.55 -15.24
C THR A 442 -30.78 13.35 -15.61
N PRO A 443 -30.60 12.36 -14.71
CA PRO A 443 -29.77 11.19 -14.99
C PRO A 443 -30.37 10.34 -16.12
N SER A 444 -29.51 9.84 -17.01
CA SER A 444 -29.93 9.06 -18.19
C SER A 444 -29.51 7.58 -18.10
N THR A 445 -28.45 7.30 -17.34
CA THR A 445 -27.89 5.95 -17.18
C THR A 445 -28.18 5.37 -15.79
N LEU A 446 -28.13 4.04 -15.66
CA LEU A 446 -28.32 3.32 -14.39
C LEU A 446 -27.29 3.77 -13.34
N MET A 447 -26.03 3.96 -13.75
CA MET A 447 -24.96 4.41 -12.84
C MET A 447 -25.18 5.85 -12.34
N GLU A 448 -25.77 6.72 -13.16
CA GLU A 448 -26.13 8.08 -12.74
C GLU A 448 -27.32 8.07 -11.76
N HIS A 449 -28.31 7.21 -11.98
CA HIS A 449 -29.41 7.03 -11.02
C HIS A 449 -28.89 6.53 -9.67
N LEU A 450 -27.89 5.64 -9.66
CA LEU A 450 -27.29 5.14 -8.42
C LEU A 450 -26.49 6.24 -7.68
N ARG A 451 -25.98 7.24 -8.41
CA ARG A 451 -25.27 8.40 -7.83
C ARG A 451 -26.19 9.56 -7.42
N ARG A 452 -27.38 9.67 -8.04
CA ARG A 452 -28.44 10.64 -7.72
C ARG A 452 -29.80 9.94 -7.60
N PRO A 453 -29.99 9.13 -6.54
CA PRO A 453 -31.20 8.32 -6.37
C PRO A 453 -32.47 9.16 -6.17
N PHE A 454 -32.33 10.40 -5.68
CA PHE A 454 -33.44 11.29 -5.35
C PHE A 454 -33.79 12.28 -6.48
N SER A 455 -33.30 12.08 -7.69
CA SER A 455 -33.50 12.98 -8.84
C SER A 455 -34.96 13.11 -9.29
N THR A 456 -35.81 12.12 -8.98
CA THR A 456 -37.25 12.14 -9.29
C THR A 456 -38.05 13.13 -8.45
N SER A 457 -37.51 13.59 -7.31
CA SER A 457 -38.21 14.45 -6.35
C SER A 457 -38.20 15.95 -6.71
N GLY A 458 -37.55 16.32 -7.82
CA GLY A 458 -37.39 17.72 -8.24
C GLY A 458 -36.27 18.45 -7.49
N TRP A 459 -35.78 19.55 -8.06
CA TRP A 459 -34.53 20.21 -7.62
C TRP A 459 -34.52 20.65 -6.14
N ARG A 460 -35.65 21.17 -5.65
CA ARG A 460 -35.74 21.74 -4.29
C ARG A 460 -35.78 20.66 -3.20
N TYR A 461 -36.49 19.56 -3.47
CA TYR A 461 -36.63 18.44 -2.55
C TYR A 461 -35.47 17.45 -2.67
N GLU A 462 -34.90 17.22 -3.85
CA GLU A 462 -33.73 16.36 -4.06
C GLU A 462 -32.59 16.74 -3.12
N ALA A 463 -32.23 18.02 -3.09
CA ALA A 463 -31.13 18.49 -2.26
C ALA A 463 -31.48 18.44 -0.75
N LEU A 464 -32.75 18.53 -0.37
CA LEU A 464 -33.18 18.42 1.04
C LEU A 464 -33.15 16.96 1.49
N VAL A 465 -33.66 16.04 0.67
CA VAL A 465 -33.63 14.61 0.94
C VAL A 465 -32.18 14.13 1.00
N SER A 466 -31.30 14.65 0.15
CA SER A 466 -29.87 14.35 0.21
C SER A 466 -29.21 14.82 1.51
N ASP A 467 -29.52 16.03 1.99
CA ASP A 467 -29.00 16.55 3.27
C ASP A 467 -29.53 15.73 4.45
N ILE A 468 -30.82 15.39 4.47
CA ILE A 468 -31.43 14.56 5.52
C ILE A 468 -30.85 13.15 5.49
N PHE A 469 -30.67 12.55 4.31
CA PHE A 469 -30.05 11.24 4.15
C PHE A 469 -28.61 11.24 4.69
N LEU A 470 -27.85 12.31 4.44
CA LEU A 470 -26.52 12.50 5.03
C LEU A 470 -26.58 12.57 6.56
N ILE A 471 -27.55 13.30 7.12
CA ILE A 471 -27.73 13.39 8.58
C ILE A 471 -28.11 12.03 9.17
N CYS A 472 -29.03 11.30 8.57
CA CYS A 472 -29.40 9.95 9.00
C CYS A 472 -28.23 8.98 8.93
N ALA A 473 -27.46 9.02 7.82
CA ALA A 473 -26.26 8.21 7.69
C ALA A 473 -25.19 8.58 8.73
N LEU A 474 -25.02 9.86 9.04
CA LEU A 474 -24.13 10.34 10.09
C LEU A 474 -24.60 9.90 11.47
N VAL A 475 -25.92 9.89 11.73
CA VAL A 475 -26.50 9.42 12.99
C VAL A 475 -26.25 7.94 13.18
N ILE A 476 -26.58 7.13 12.18
CA ILE A 476 -26.33 5.69 12.19
C ILE A 476 -24.84 5.45 12.41
N PHE A 477 -23.99 6.22 11.72
CA PHE A 477 -22.55 6.15 11.92
C PHE A 477 -22.14 6.49 13.35
N ILE A 478 -22.60 7.60 13.94
CA ILE A 478 -22.24 7.98 15.31
C ILE A 478 -22.81 6.98 16.33
N ASP A 479 -24.01 6.46 16.13
CA ASP A 479 -24.64 5.49 17.02
C ASP A 479 -23.88 4.16 17.04
N TYR A 480 -23.29 3.75 15.92
CA TYR A 480 -22.36 2.60 15.89
C TYR A 480 -20.91 2.98 16.21
N LEU A 481 -20.53 4.26 16.04
CA LEU A 481 -19.20 4.78 16.38
C LEU A 481 -19.03 4.95 17.89
N VAL A 482 -20.05 5.39 18.62
CA VAL A 482 -19.95 5.63 20.06
C VAL A 482 -19.66 4.33 20.79
N PRO A 483 -20.41 3.22 20.62
CA PRO A 483 -20.03 1.92 21.14
C PRO A 483 -18.63 1.53 20.68
N PHE A 484 -18.30 1.72 19.40
CA PHE A 484 -16.94 1.51 18.87
C PHE A 484 -15.85 2.40 19.51
N VAL A 485 -16.18 3.50 20.18
CA VAL A 485 -15.28 4.45 20.87
C VAL A 485 -15.61 4.53 22.38
N SER A 486 -16.44 3.65 22.96
CA SER A 486 -16.74 3.73 24.40
C SER A 486 -17.02 2.39 25.07
N THR A 487 -17.45 1.35 24.36
CA THR A 487 -17.84 0.05 24.93
C THR A 487 -17.34 -1.11 24.07
N HIS A 488 -17.20 -2.29 24.67
CA HIS A 488 -16.68 -3.49 24.00
C HIS A 488 -17.67 -4.05 22.95
N GLY A 489 -17.62 -3.58 21.69
CA GLY A 489 -18.47 -4.12 20.59
C GLY A 489 -18.67 -3.21 19.35
N GLY A 490 -19.24 -3.77 18.27
CA GLY A 490 -19.85 -3.00 17.16
C GLY A 490 -19.02 -2.77 15.87
N GLY A 491 -17.80 -3.31 15.73
CA GLY A 491 -16.88 -2.94 14.64
C GLY A 491 -17.38 -3.18 13.20
N THR A 492 -18.15 -4.23 12.93
CA THR A 492 -18.70 -4.51 11.58
C THR A 492 -19.86 -3.58 11.23
N GLU A 493 -20.67 -3.24 12.22
CA GLU A 493 -21.80 -2.33 12.08
C GLU A 493 -21.31 -0.90 11.85
N ALA A 494 -20.26 -0.49 12.57
CA ALA A 494 -19.57 0.78 12.36
C ALA A 494 -18.95 0.88 10.94
N ALA A 495 -18.41 -0.21 10.39
CA ALA A 495 -17.87 -0.24 9.04
C ALA A 495 -18.97 -0.11 7.96
N LEU A 496 -20.11 -0.80 8.12
CA LEU A 496 -21.26 -0.64 7.24
C LEU A 496 -21.84 0.78 7.32
N ALA A 497 -21.93 1.34 8.53
CA ALA A 497 -22.37 2.70 8.74
C ALA A 497 -21.40 3.73 8.12
N MET A 498 -20.10 3.48 8.15
CA MET A 498 -19.09 4.27 7.44
C MET A 498 -19.30 4.21 5.92
N ALA A 499 -19.54 3.01 5.36
CA ALA A 499 -19.81 2.86 3.93
C ALA A 499 -21.08 3.61 3.51
N LEU A 500 -22.13 3.55 4.33
CA LEU A 500 -23.37 4.31 4.13
C LEU A 500 -23.11 5.83 4.19
N LEU A 501 -22.30 6.30 5.15
CA LEU A 501 -21.92 7.70 5.27
C LEU A 501 -21.12 8.19 4.05
N VAL A 502 -20.17 7.39 3.56
CA VAL A 502 -19.39 7.70 2.35
C VAL A 502 -20.30 7.77 1.13
N TYR A 503 -21.27 6.85 1.01
CA TYR A 503 -22.25 6.88 -0.07
C TYR A 503 -23.15 8.13 0.02
N ALA A 504 -23.65 8.48 1.21
CA ALA A 504 -24.44 9.68 1.42
C ALA A 504 -23.66 10.97 1.09
N LEU A 505 -22.38 11.03 1.48
CA LEU A 505 -21.46 12.11 1.10
C LEU A 505 -21.22 12.17 -0.42
N SER A 506 -21.15 11.02 -1.08
CA SER A 506 -21.02 10.97 -2.54
C SER A 506 -22.26 11.52 -3.24
N ILE A 507 -23.47 11.27 -2.71
CA ILE A 507 -24.72 11.83 -3.26
C ILE A 507 -24.74 13.34 -3.08
N THR A 508 -24.53 13.85 -1.86
CA THR A 508 -24.54 15.30 -1.60
C THR A 508 -23.50 16.03 -2.44
N SER A 509 -22.29 15.48 -2.53
CA SER A 509 -21.25 16.04 -3.38
C SER A 509 -21.63 16.06 -4.85
N LYS A 510 -22.40 15.09 -5.35
CA LYS A 510 -22.84 15.07 -6.75
C LYS A 510 -23.98 16.06 -7.03
N VAL A 511 -24.88 16.24 -6.07
CA VAL A 511 -25.92 17.28 -6.11
C VAL A 511 -25.29 18.68 -6.11
N ASP A 512 -24.22 18.88 -5.34
CA ASP A 512 -23.45 20.12 -5.32
C ASP A 512 -22.73 20.37 -6.67
N ASP A 513 -22.04 19.36 -7.22
CA ASP A 513 -21.36 19.46 -8.53
C ASP A 513 -22.30 19.84 -9.68
N ASP A 514 -23.50 19.27 -9.70
CA ASP A 514 -24.49 19.49 -10.76
C ASP A 514 -25.17 20.86 -10.62
N GLY A 515 -24.78 21.66 -9.62
CA GLY A 515 -25.24 23.04 -9.43
C GLY A 515 -26.66 23.15 -8.88
N ILE A 516 -27.23 22.05 -8.38
CA ILE A 516 -28.61 21.99 -7.86
C ILE A 516 -28.70 22.67 -6.48
N ASN A 517 -27.60 22.67 -5.72
CA ASN A 517 -27.53 23.27 -4.38
C ASN A 517 -27.00 24.72 -4.40
N SER A 518 -27.52 25.57 -5.28
CA SER A 518 -27.19 27.01 -5.26
C SER A 518 -27.91 27.74 -4.13
N LEU A 519 -27.16 28.49 -3.32
CA LEU A 519 -27.66 29.21 -2.14
C LEU A 519 -27.49 30.72 -2.33
N GLN A 520 -28.53 31.50 -1.98
CA GLN A 520 -28.37 32.95 -1.77
C GLN A 520 -28.04 33.17 -0.31
N ILE A 521 -26.83 33.64 -0.01
CA ILE A 521 -26.49 34.05 1.34
C ILE A 521 -26.80 35.55 1.47
N ASP A 522 -27.70 35.88 2.38
CA ASP A 522 -27.94 37.27 2.78
C ASP A 522 -26.80 37.74 3.70
N ASP A 523 -25.84 38.45 3.11
CA ASP A 523 -24.68 39.03 3.79
C ASP A 523 -24.99 40.39 4.45
N SER A 524 -26.25 40.84 4.46
CA SER A 524 -26.64 42.07 5.17
C SER A 524 -26.41 41.95 6.69
N GLU A 525 -26.16 43.07 7.37
CA GLU A 525 -25.98 43.05 8.84
C GLU A 525 -27.20 42.48 9.58
N SER A 526 -28.40 42.72 9.06
CA SER A 526 -29.65 42.19 9.62
C SER A 526 -29.76 40.68 9.42
N GLY A 527 -29.42 40.18 8.23
CA GLY A 527 -29.33 38.75 7.91
C GLY A 527 -28.31 38.02 8.78
N LEU A 528 -27.13 38.61 8.94
CA LEU A 528 -26.05 38.06 9.76
C LEU A 528 -26.43 38.01 11.25
N ARG A 529 -27.06 39.07 11.77
CA ARG A 529 -27.58 39.11 13.15
C ARG A 529 -28.72 38.09 13.37
N LYS A 530 -29.59 37.90 12.37
CA LYS A 530 -30.68 36.90 12.42
C LYS A 530 -30.10 35.48 12.47
N ARG A 531 -29.16 35.14 11.58
CA ARG A 531 -28.47 33.84 11.57
C ARG A 531 -27.70 33.60 12.86
N PHE A 532 -26.97 34.59 13.36
CA PHE A 532 -26.26 34.49 14.65
C PHE A 532 -27.22 34.17 15.79
N LYS A 533 -28.35 34.90 15.91
CA LYS A 533 -29.37 34.63 16.93
C LYS A 533 -29.95 33.22 16.82
N ILE A 534 -30.29 32.77 15.61
CA ILE A 534 -30.80 31.41 15.37
C ILE A 534 -29.76 30.38 15.83
N TRP A 535 -28.51 30.51 15.42
CA TRP A 535 -27.44 29.57 15.80
C TRP A 535 -27.14 29.56 17.30
N VAL A 536 -27.09 30.72 17.95
CA VAL A 536 -26.89 30.80 19.40
C VAL A 536 -28.04 30.13 20.15
N SER A 537 -29.29 30.41 19.76
CA SER A 537 -30.46 29.78 20.39
C SER A 537 -30.49 28.26 20.18
N ALA A 538 -30.12 27.79 18.99
CA ALA A 538 -30.07 26.38 18.69
C ALA A 538 -28.95 25.66 19.44
N LEU A 539 -27.77 26.28 19.56
CA LEU A 539 -26.66 25.75 20.35
C LEU A 539 -27.04 25.64 21.83
N ALA A 540 -27.77 26.63 22.36
CA ALA A 540 -28.27 26.59 23.74
C ALA A 540 -29.26 25.43 23.93
N ILE A 541 -30.21 25.24 23.01
CA ILE A 541 -31.17 24.12 23.04
C ILE A 541 -30.44 22.77 22.92
N ALA A 542 -29.51 22.64 21.97
CA ALA A 542 -28.76 21.41 21.74
C ALA A 542 -27.89 21.03 22.94
N THR A 543 -27.22 22.01 23.56
CA THR A 543 -26.48 21.82 24.81
C THR A 543 -27.43 21.40 25.95
N GLY A 544 -28.60 22.05 26.05
CA GLY A 544 -29.64 21.66 27.01
C GLY A 544 -30.12 20.23 26.84
N ILE A 545 -30.36 19.78 25.60
CA ILE A 545 -30.71 18.39 25.28
C ILE A 545 -29.55 17.46 25.69
N ALA A 546 -28.32 17.77 25.30
CA ALA A 546 -27.15 16.95 25.59
C ALA A 546 -26.92 16.74 27.10
N VAL A 547 -27.12 17.78 27.91
CA VAL A 547 -26.87 17.77 29.37
C VAL A 547 -28.12 17.39 30.18
N SER A 548 -29.29 17.26 29.55
CA SER A 548 -30.56 17.01 30.26
C SER A 548 -30.62 15.73 31.12
N LYS A 549 -29.71 14.76 30.91
CA LYS A 549 -29.62 13.53 31.72
C LYS A 549 -28.54 13.61 32.81
N GLY A 550 -27.92 14.77 32.96
CA GLY A 550 -26.75 14.98 33.79
C GLY A 550 -25.43 14.74 33.04
N LEU A 551 -24.36 14.85 33.80
CA LEU A 551 -22.99 14.57 33.38
C LEU A 551 -22.52 13.28 34.08
N SER A 552 -21.79 12.44 33.37
CA SER A 552 -21.10 11.27 33.93
C SER A 552 -19.74 11.73 34.45
N TRP A 553 -19.60 11.74 35.77
CA TRP A 553 -18.35 12.05 36.46
C TRP A 553 -17.54 10.77 36.66
N PRO A 554 -16.21 10.82 36.55
CA PRO A 554 -15.39 9.65 36.88
C PRO A 554 -15.50 9.37 38.38
N GLU A 555 -16.13 8.26 38.75
CA GLU A 555 -16.33 7.87 40.14
C GLU A 555 -15.20 6.94 40.57
N TYR A 556 -14.47 7.36 41.60
CA TYR A 556 -13.32 6.64 42.11
C TYR A 556 -13.76 5.58 43.13
N LEU A 557 -13.63 4.30 42.78
CA LEU A 557 -14.01 3.18 43.63
C LEU A 557 -12.85 2.77 44.52
N LYS A 558 -13.06 2.89 45.83
CA LYS A 558 -12.15 2.42 46.89
C LYS A 558 -12.60 1.12 47.54
N ASP A 559 -13.84 0.72 47.26
CA ASP A 559 -14.53 -0.46 47.74
C ASP A 559 -15.23 -1.00 46.48
N TRP A 560 -14.57 -1.94 45.79
CA TRP A 560 -15.07 -2.42 44.49
C TRP A 560 -16.08 -3.56 44.66
N ASP A 561 -16.00 -4.32 45.77
CA ASP A 561 -16.88 -5.45 46.07
C ASP A 561 -18.09 -5.06 46.95
N GLY A 562 -18.14 -3.83 47.43
CA GLY A 562 -19.28 -3.23 48.12
C GLY A 562 -19.46 -3.76 49.54
N ASP A 563 -18.39 -4.26 50.15
CA ASP A 563 -18.42 -4.85 51.49
C ASP A 563 -18.39 -3.80 52.63
N GLY A 564 -18.24 -2.52 52.27
CA GLY A 564 -18.18 -1.38 53.19
C GLY A 564 -16.80 -1.16 53.80
N VAL A 565 -15.79 -1.94 53.40
CA VAL A 565 -14.38 -1.81 53.80
C VAL A 565 -13.60 -1.21 52.64
N ILE A 566 -12.72 -0.26 52.96
CA ILE A 566 -11.82 0.28 51.93
C ILE A 566 -10.80 -0.79 51.57
N ASP A 567 -10.83 -1.20 50.30
CA ASP A 567 -9.91 -2.14 49.72
C ASP A 567 -8.45 -1.67 49.78
N ALA A 568 -7.53 -2.62 49.57
CA ALA A 568 -6.13 -2.31 49.42
C ALA A 568 -5.91 -1.31 48.29
N LYS A 569 -5.01 -0.35 48.52
CA LYS A 569 -4.68 0.75 47.60
C LYS A 569 -4.30 0.35 46.16
N GLY A 570 -4.01 -0.93 45.91
CA GLY A 570 -3.69 -1.48 44.59
C GLY A 570 -4.86 -2.09 43.82
N SER A 571 -6.03 -2.25 44.44
CA SER A 571 -7.27 -2.77 43.82
C SER A 571 -8.32 -1.67 43.57
N TRP A 572 -7.97 -0.41 43.82
CA TRP A 572 -8.81 0.73 43.49
C TRP A 572 -8.92 0.90 41.97
N ASP A 573 -10.10 1.26 41.49
CA ASP A 573 -10.37 1.49 40.06
C ASP A 573 -11.42 2.61 39.90
N ILE A 574 -11.69 3.02 38.67
CA ILE A 574 -12.83 3.90 38.36
C ILE A 574 -14.03 3.04 37.99
N ALA A 575 -15.22 3.42 38.49
CA ALA A 575 -16.44 2.68 38.24
C ALA A 575 -16.69 2.53 36.73
N GLU A 576 -16.98 1.30 36.30
CA GLU A 576 -17.25 1.00 34.89
C GLU A 576 -18.40 1.86 34.35
N GLY A 577 -18.19 2.49 33.19
CA GLY A 577 -19.17 3.38 32.56
C GLY A 577 -19.20 4.81 33.12
N THR A 578 -18.30 5.14 34.07
CA THR A 578 -18.15 6.50 34.61
C THR A 578 -16.96 7.23 33.98
N GLY A 579 -17.22 8.41 33.41
CA GLY A 579 -16.22 9.17 32.66
C GLY A 579 -15.76 8.53 31.34
N PHE A 580 -14.88 9.20 30.62
CA PHE A 580 -14.25 8.71 29.39
C PHE A 580 -12.75 8.52 29.59
N GLU A 581 -12.28 7.29 29.46
CA GLU A 581 -10.90 6.89 29.68
C GLU A 581 -10.03 7.06 28.41
N ILE A 582 -8.83 7.60 28.60
CA ILE A 582 -7.74 7.56 27.64
C ILE A 582 -6.56 6.81 28.26
N THR A 583 -6.24 5.64 27.69
CA THR A 583 -5.12 4.83 28.17
C THR A 583 -3.77 5.49 27.88
N PRO A 584 -2.74 5.31 28.74
CA PRO A 584 -1.42 5.92 28.56
C PRO A 584 -0.74 5.50 27.26
N PHE A 585 -0.87 4.24 26.86
CA PHE A 585 -0.28 3.71 25.63
C PHE A 585 -0.91 4.37 24.39
N PHE A 586 -2.24 4.53 24.38
CA PHE A 586 -2.94 5.22 23.30
C PHE A 586 -2.57 6.70 23.27
N LEU A 587 -2.51 7.36 24.43
CA LEU A 587 -2.12 8.76 24.55
C LEU A 587 -0.70 9.01 24.02
N ALA A 588 0.26 8.18 24.42
CA ALA A 588 1.65 8.29 23.97
C ALA A 588 1.75 8.13 22.45
N MET A 589 1.06 7.14 21.88
CA MET A 589 1.05 6.91 20.44
C MET A 589 0.37 8.05 19.67
N MET A 590 -0.80 8.49 20.14
CA MET A 590 -1.56 9.58 19.54
C MET A 590 -0.77 10.89 19.55
N LEU A 591 -0.16 11.26 20.69
CA LEU A 591 0.64 12.48 20.81
C LEU A 591 1.92 12.41 19.97
N GLY A 592 2.65 11.30 20.01
CA GLY A 592 3.89 11.13 19.25
C GLY A 592 3.66 11.24 17.74
N LEU A 593 2.67 10.51 17.21
CA LEU A 593 2.29 10.60 15.80
C LEU A 593 1.81 12.00 15.43
N THR A 594 0.98 12.62 16.26
CA THR A 594 0.40 13.95 16.00
C THR A 594 1.48 15.02 15.95
N LEU A 595 2.36 15.09 16.96
CA LEU A 595 3.39 16.12 17.06
C LEU A 595 4.43 15.99 15.95
N PHE A 596 4.89 14.77 15.67
CA PHE A 596 5.82 14.51 14.58
C PHE A 596 5.20 14.88 13.23
N THR A 597 4.01 14.37 12.93
CA THR A 597 3.38 14.57 11.62
C THR A 597 2.94 16.02 11.40
N ALA A 598 2.46 16.69 12.45
CA ALA A 598 2.03 18.09 12.38
C ALA A 598 3.19 19.02 11.97
N SER A 599 4.43 18.73 12.38
CA SER A 599 5.60 19.49 11.94
C SER A 599 5.81 19.41 10.42
N THR A 600 5.59 18.23 9.83
CA THR A 600 5.73 17.99 8.39
C THR A 600 4.55 18.58 7.62
N VAL A 601 3.33 18.46 8.15
CA VAL A 601 2.13 19.12 7.61
C VAL A 601 2.30 20.64 7.61
N ALA A 602 2.90 21.21 8.66
CA ALA A 602 3.17 22.65 8.72
C ALA A 602 4.11 23.12 7.60
N GLU A 603 5.13 22.33 7.23
CA GLU A 603 5.98 22.63 6.08
C GLU A 603 5.23 22.54 4.75
N ILE A 604 4.35 21.55 4.60
CA ILE A 604 3.51 21.40 3.40
C ILE A 604 2.58 22.61 3.25
N VAL A 605 1.93 23.03 4.34
CA VAL A 605 1.01 24.17 4.35
C VAL A 605 1.77 25.45 4.01
N ARG A 606 2.90 25.71 4.70
CA ARG A 606 3.74 26.88 4.46
C ARG A 606 4.28 26.91 3.03
N GLY A 607 4.84 25.79 2.56
CA GLY A 607 5.42 25.66 1.22
C GLY A 607 4.37 25.83 0.13
N SER A 608 3.17 25.30 0.33
CA SER A 608 2.05 25.46 -0.61
C SER A 608 1.58 26.91 -0.70
N ILE A 609 1.46 27.62 0.42
CA ILE A 609 1.08 29.05 0.41
C ILE A 609 2.17 29.90 -0.27
N GLN A 610 3.45 29.61 -0.02
CA GLN A 610 4.55 30.35 -0.63
C GLN A 610 4.74 30.08 -2.13
N ALA A 611 4.28 28.93 -2.63
CA ALA A 611 4.34 28.59 -4.04
C ALA A 611 3.35 29.40 -4.91
N LEU A 612 2.39 30.10 -4.30
CA LEU A 612 1.42 30.89 -5.04
C LEU A 612 2.07 32.12 -5.70
N PRO A 613 1.66 32.49 -6.93
CA PRO A 613 2.10 33.71 -7.58
C PRO A 613 1.77 34.95 -6.74
N ARG A 614 2.77 35.81 -6.50
CA ARG A 614 2.60 37.04 -5.71
C ARG A 614 1.53 37.98 -6.28
N GLY A 615 1.34 38.00 -7.60
CA GLY A 615 0.32 38.82 -8.26
C GLY A 615 -1.10 38.59 -7.76
N GLN A 616 -1.46 37.37 -7.32
CA GLN A 616 -2.78 37.09 -6.73
C GLN A 616 -2.96 37.79 -5.38
N VAL A 617 -1.89 37.83 -4.59
CA VAL A 617 -1.85 38.51 -3.29
C VAL A 617 -1.88 40.03 -3.49
N GLU A 618 -1.14 40.53 -4.47
CA GLU A 618 -1.11 41.96 -4.85
C GLU A 618 -2.46 42.44 -5.36
N ALA A 619 -3.12 41.70 -6.26
CA ALA A 619 -4.46 42.03 -6.74
C ALA A 619 -5.48 42.06 -5.59
N ALA A 620 -5.42 41.09 -4.66
CA ALA A 620 -6.26 41.08 -3.47
C ALA A 620 -6.02 42.29 -2.55
N ILE A 621 -4.77 42.77 -2.45
CA ILE A 621 -4.44 44.01 -1.75
C ILE A 621 -5.07 45.21 -2.47
N SER A 622 -4.96 45.28 -3.80
CA SER A 622 -5.48 46.38 -4.62
C SER A 622 -7.00 46.53 -4.54
N VAL A 623 -7.74 45.43 -4.37
CA VAL A 623 -9.20 45.42 -4.17
C VAL A 623 -9.58 45.74 -2.71
N GLY A 624 -8.60 45.97 -1.82
CA GLY A 624 -8.84 46.34 -0.42
C GLY A 624 -9.19 45.17 0.51
N LEU A 625 -8.90 43.93 0.12
CA LEU A 625 -9.17 42.77 0.98
C LEU A 625 -8.26 42.78 2.22
N ASN A 626 -8.90 42.66 3.39
CA ASN A 626 -8.18 42.54 4.65
C ASN A 626 -7.34 41.23 4.69
N PRO A 627 -6.32 41.11 5.56
CA PRO A 627 -5.44 39.94 5.57
C PRO A 627 -6.18 38.60 5.76
N PHE A 628 -7.25 38.58 6.55
CA PHE A 628 -8.04 37.38 6.79
C PHE A 628 -8.92 37.00 5.59
N GLN A 629 -9.56 37.98 4.95
CA GLN A 629 -10.31 37.85 3.71
C GLN A 629 -9.41 37.37 2.60
N ARG A 630 -8.21 37.95 2.46
CA ARG A 630 -7.21 37.53 1.48
C ARG A 630 -6.77 36.08 1.69
N LEU A 631 -6.49 35.70 2.94
CA LEU A 631 -6.13 34.33 3.28
C LEU A 631 -7.27 33.36 2.93
N ARG A 632 -8.50 33.68 3.32
CA ARG A 632 -9.66 32.79 3.18
C ARG A 632 -10.22 32.71 1.75
N LEU A 633 -10.28 33.83 1.02
CA LEU A 633 -10.95 33.93 -0.27
C LEU A 633 -10.02 33.70 -1.46
N VAL A 634 -8.72 34.00 -1.32
CA VAL A 634 -7.77 33.95 -2.45
C VAL A 634 -6.69 32.90 -2.22
N ILE A 635 -5.95 33.01 -1.11
CA ILE A 635 -4.74 32.21 -0.88
C ILE A 635 -5.08 30.75 -0.55
N LEU A 636 -5.89 30.51 0.48
CA LEU A 636 -6.16 29.16 0.98
C LEU A 636 -6.86 28.26 -0.06
N PRO A 637 -7.87 28.72 -0.83
CA PRO A 637 -8.49 27.90 -1.87
C PRO A 637 -7.50 27.46 -2.96
N GLN A 638 -6.61 28.36 -3.37
CA GLN A 638 -5.58 28.08 -4.38
C GLN A 638 -4.49 27.15 -3.81
N ALA A 639 -4.03 27.42 -2.59
CA ALA A 639 -2.97 26.64 -1.94
C ALA A 639 -3.44 25.23 -1.58
N LEU A 640 -4.72 25.01 -1.28
CA LEU A 640 -5.29 23.69 -1.03
C LEU A 640 -5.03 22.73 -2.19
N ARG A 641 -5.05 23.22 -3.44
CA ARG A 641 -4.82 22.40 -4.64
C ARG A 641 -3.42 21.77 -4.68
N SER A 642 -2.40 22.47 -4.19
CA SER A 642 -1.04 21.91 -4.08
C SER A 642 -0.79 21.19 -2.75
N MET A 643 -1.52 21.54 -1.68
CA MET A 643 -1.41 20.88 -0.37
C MET A 643 -1.89 19.43 -0.42
N VAL A 644 -3.05 19.18 -1.04
CA VAL A 644 -3.74 17.88 -0.97
C VAL A 644 -2.90 16.70 -1.49
N PRO A 645 -2.24 16.79 -2.66
CA PRO A 645 -1.36 15.71 -3.14
C PRO A 645 -0.19 15.43 -2.19
N LEU A 646 0.37 16.47 -1.54
CA LEU A 646 1.46 16.33 -0.59
C LEU A 646 0.99 15.69 0.72
N MET A 647 -0.22 16.03 1.18
CA MET A 647 -0.83 15.44 2.37
C MET A 647 -1.12 13.95 2.19
N ASN A 648 -1.44 13.48 0.98
CA ASN A 648 -1.65 12.05 0.70
C ASN A 648 -0.44 11.21 1.14
N ASN A 649 0.77 11.63 0.76
CA ASN A 649 2.01 10.95 1.16
C ASN A 649 2.20 10.96 2.68
N GLN A 650 1.87 12.07 3.35
CA GLN A 650 2.01 12.14 4.80
C GLN A 650 1.01 11.25 5.53
N PHE A 651 -0.24 11.16 5.07
CA PHE A 651 -1.23 10.28 5.71
C PHE A 651 -0.90 8.80 5.52
N MET A 652 -0.36 8.41 4.36
CA MET A 652 0.20 7.06 4.19
C MET A 652 1.38 6.80 5.12
N ASN A 653 2.21 7.82 5.40
CA ASN A 653 3.29 7.71 6.37
C ASN A 653 2.78 7.60 7.80
N VAL A 654 1.69 8.28 8.19
CA VAL A 654 1.07 8.09 9.51
C VAL A 654 0.66 6.64 9.71
N TRP A 655 0.03 6.03 8.71
CA TRP A 655 -0.35 4.61 8.73
C TRP A 655 0.86 3.69 8.86
N LYS A 656 1.95 3.91 8.11
CA LYS A 656 3.16 3.09 8.24
C LYS A 656 3.87 3.29 9.57
N ASN A 657 3.98 4.54 10.01
CA ASN A 657 4.62 4.92 11.26
C ASN A 657 3.86 4.44 12.50
N SER A 658 2.58 4.04 12.35
CA SER A 658 1.87 3.42 13.46
C SER A 658 2.51 2.11 13.93
N SER A 659 3.32 1.45 13.09
CA SER A 659 4.05 0.23 13.45
C SER A 659 5.07 0.44 14.56
N LEU A 660 5.47 1.69 14.83
CA LEU A 660 6.35 2.03 15.95
C LEU A 660 5.65 1.97 17.31
N ALA A 661 4.35 1.67 17.33
CA ALA A 661 3.55 1.40 18.53
C ALA A 661 4.17 0.34 19.46
N VAL A 662 4.97 -0.58 18.92
CA VAL A 662 5.75 -1.56 19.69
C VAL A 662 6.61 -0.92 20.79
N ILE A 663 7.09 0.31 20.58
CA ILE A 663 7.96 1.03 21.53
C ILE A 663 7.20 1.41 22.80
N VAL A 664 5.89 1.69 22.67
CA VAL A 664 5.03 2.11 23.78
C VAL A 664 4.06 1.02 24.19
N ALA A 665 4.31 -0.23 23.78
CA ALA A 665 3.45 -1.40 24.04
C ALA A 665 1.97 -1.20 23.63
N TYR A 666 1.70 -0.34 22.66
CA TYR A 666 0.36 -0.19 22.10
C TYR A 666 0.05 -1.37 21.18
N SER A 667 -1.12 -2.01 21.37
CA SER A 667 -1.53 -3.24 20.68
C SER A 667 -2.01 -2.97 19.25
N ASP A 668 -1.09 -2.50 18.39
CA ASP A 668 -1.30 -2.28 16.96
C ASP A 668 -1.09 -3.58 16.15
N ILE A 669 -1.36 -3.54 14.83
CA ILE A 669 -1.14 -4.67 13.92
C ILE A 669 0.28 -5.23 14.05
N PHE A 670 1.30 -4.37 14.09
CA PHE A 670 2.69 -4.82 14.13
C PHE A 670 3.01 -5.53 15.44
N TYR A 671 2.62 -4.96 16.58
CA TYR A 671 2.81 -5.55 17.90
C TYR A 671 2.13 -6.92 17.99
N VAL A 672 0.85 -7.02 17.62
CA VAL A 672 0.10 -8.27 17.74
C VAL A 672 0.69 -9.36 16.85
N VAL A 673 1.03 -9.03 15.59
CA VAL A 673 1.66 -10.00 14.69
C VAL A 673 3.04 -10.42 15.20
N LEU A 674 3.85 -9.49 15.72
CA LEU A 674 5.16 -9.81 16.30
C LEU A 674 5.04 -10.79 17.48
N VAL A 675 4.06 -10.58 18.36
CA VAL A 675 3.79 -11.50 19.48
C VAL A 675 3.33 -12.85 18.97
N MET A 676 2.46 -12.90 17.94
CA MET A 676 2.06 -14.15 17.30
C MET A 676 3.25 -14.88 16.66
N MET A 677 4.17 -14.16 16.01
CA MET A 677 5.37 -14.74 15.38
C MET A 677 6.27 -15.43 16.40
N ASN A 678 6.46 -14.81 17.56
CA ASN A 678 7.30 -15.36 18.63
C ASN A 678 6.64 -16.56 19.33
N ASN A 679 5.31 -16.52 19.53
CA ASN A 679 4.59 -17.58 20.23
C ASN A 679 4.27 -18.80 19.35
N VAL A 680 3.95 -18.59 18.07
CA VAL A 680 3.54 -19.67 17.15
C VAL A 680 4.73 -20.24 16.37
N GLY A 681 5.77 -19.43 16.14
CA GLY A 681 6.94 -19.83 15.33
C GLY A 681 6.69 -19.87 13.82
N LYS A 682 5.49 -19.46 13.35
CA LYS A 682 5.14 -19.29 11.94
C LYS A 682 5.53 -17.89 11.46
N LEU A 683 6.72 -17.74 10.86
CA LEU A 683 7.26 -16.42 10.51
C LEU A 683 6.66 -15.87 9.20
N ILE A 684 6.82 -16.60 8.09
CA ILE A 684 6.46 -16.12 6.75
C ILE A 684 4.95 -15.89 6.58
N PRO A 685 4.03 -16.79 7.01
CA PRO A 685 2.59 -16.55 6.89
C PRO A 685 2.13 -15.28 7.61
N LEU A 686 2.62 -15.07 8.83
CA LEU A 686 2.30 -13.89 9.64
C LEU A 686 2.91 -12.61 9.05
N PHE A 687 4.14 -12.69 8.52
CA PHE A 687 4.76 -11.57 7.84
C PHE A 687 4.03 -11.19 6.54
N ILE A 688 3.52 -12.16 5.78
CA ILE A 688 2.67 -11.91 4.62
C ILE A 688 1.37 -11.21 5.04
N LEU A 689 0.71 -11.67 6.11
CA LEU A 689 -0.49 -11.01 6.64
C LEU A 689 -0.20 -9.57 7.08
N LEU A 690 0.94 -9.33 7.74
CA LEU A 690 1.40 -8.00 8.12
C LEU A 690 1.57 -7.10 6.88
N LEU A 691 2.27 -7.58 5.84
CA LEU A 691 2.50 -6.80 4.62
C LEU A 691 1.19 -6.49 3.89
N ILE A 692 0.30 -7.49 3.76
CA ILE A 692 -1.00 -7.31 3.11
C ILE A 692 -1.86 -6.30 3.86
N THR A 693 -1.92 -6.38 5.20
CA THR A 693 -2.72 -5.45 6.00
C THR A 693 -2.19 -4.02 5.96
N TYR A 694 -0.87 -3.83 6.06
CA TYR A 694 -0.27 -2.51 5.91
C TYR A 694 -0.44 -1.94 4.50
N GLN A 695 -0.28 -2.77 3.47
CA GLN A 695 -0.48 -2.36 2.09
C GLN A 695 -1.94 -2.00 1.81
N ALA A 696 -2.90 -2.80 2.31
CA ALA A 696 -4.33 -2.54 2.17
C ALA A 696 -4.73 -1.20 2.80
N GLY A 697 -4.24 -0.91 4.02
CA GLY A 697 -4.50 0.39 4.66
C GLY A 697 -3.89 1.57 3.88
N SER A 698 -2.66 1.43 3.38
CA SER A 698 -2.03 2.47 2.56
C SER A 698 -2.78 2.70 1.24
N LEU A 699 -3.26 1.64 0.59
CA LEU A 699 -4.06 1.74 -0.63
C LEU A 699 -5.44 2.35 -0.35
N ALA A 700 -6.06 2.03 0.78
CA ALA A 700 -7.34 2.62 1.19
C ALA A 700 -7.20 4.13 1.39
N ILE A 701 -6.17 4.59 2.13
CA ILE A 701 -5.88 6.02 2.30
C ILE A 701 -5.62 6.69 0.95
N SER A 702 -4.80 6.07 0.10
CA SER A 702 -4.49 6.60 -1.23
C SER A 702 -5.74 6.70 -2.12
N ALA A 703 -6.63 5.71 -2.08
CA ALA A 703 -7.89 5.73 -2.83
C ALA A 703 -8.81 6.88 -2.38
N VAL A 704 -8.99 7.05 -1.05
CA VAL A 704 -9.78 8.15 -0.48
C VAL A 704 -9.17 9.51 -0.83
N MET A 705 -7.85 9.65 -0.70
CA MET A 705 -7.15 10.91 -0.99
C MET A 705 -7.11 11.24 -2.48
N ASN A 706 -7.00 10.24 -3.36
CA ASN A 706 -7.09 10.46 -4.80
C ASN A 706 -8.50 10.87 -5.21
N TRP A 707 -9.54 10.24 -4.64
CA TRP A 707 -10.92 10.68 -4.81
C TRP A 707 -11.09 12.14 -4.36
N TYR A 708 -10.60 12.50 -3.18
CA TYR A 708 -10.63 13.88 -2.69
C TYR A 708 -9.84 14.85 -3.61
N ASN A 709 -8.66 14.46 -4.08
CA ASN A 709 -7.84 15.27 -4.98
C ASN A 709 -8.57 15.59 -6.30
N THR A 710 -9.28 14.62 -6.89
CA THR A 710 -10.06 14.85 -8.12
C THR A 710 -11.15 15.92 -7.93
N ARG A 711 -11.74 16.01 -6.73
CA ARG A 711 -12.75 17.02 -6.38
C ARG A 711 -12.17 18.43 -6.23
N VAL A 712 -11.01 18.54 -5.59
CA VAL A 712 -10.34 19.85 -5.37
C VAL A 712 -9.76 20.40 -6.68
N THR A 713 -9.35 19.52 -7.60
CA THR A 713 -8.77 19.91 -8.90
C THR A 713 -9.79 20.15 -10.01
N SER A 714 -11.02 19.60 -9.92
CA SER A 714 -12.05 19.73 -10.96
C SER A 714 -12.71 21.11 -11.07
N VAL A 715 -12.47 22.03 -10.12
CA VAL A 715 -12.97 23.41 -10.21
C VAL A 715 -12.16 24.18 -11.28
N LYS A 716 -12.69 24.18 -12.52
CA LYS A 716 -12.27 25.10 -13.57
C LYS A 716 -12.66 26.51 -13.13
N ILE A 717 -11.67 27.39 -12.99
CA ILE A 717 -11.89 28.85 -12.85
C ILE A 717 -12.13 29.41 -14.24
#